data_AF-A0A8T6M802-F1
#
_entry.id   AF-A0A8T6M802-F1
#
_cell.length_a   1.000
_cell.length_b   1.000
_cell.length_c   1.000
_cell.angle_alpha   90.00
_cell.angle_beta   90.00
_cell.angle_gamma   90.00
#
_symmetry.space_group_name_H-M   'P 1'
#
loop_
_entity.id
_entity.type
_entity.pdbx_description
1 polymer ?
#
loop_
_entity_poly.entity_id
_entity_poly.type
_entity_poly.pdbx_seq_one_letter_code
_entity_poly.pdbx_strand_id
1 'polypeptide(L)'
;MAIDLKNLTKKELNEYLEKQISSPSRYIISPITVSIFSKFKINKTEFAKKLNEVKANYTVLKGLGFKARTLEKAGFTVKKLKEVGFSSQNLRNLDFTAKELYSVGYSVKDLQVAGFPLKDLKELGINLKDLKSVGYTSKELKKVKFTARQLLEVGFSVKDLKRAGFDASQLKNIGLTAKELYQGTYTILELKKAKYSIDQLRKAGFTDKEIGIKIKEEKIKPLNKFPKEKVKSKKEKTDKIKKEKAKKEKVENKKEEVVKIVINDQTLKKMSSKEIFSYGLTAEVLKEHKYNAKALKSLGFTAKDLYYLQYTPKEINDVNFSLKELKKAGISTKDLKNLGYTPSDLKKVKFDQHSILFAEFDAKDLRDAKFRAKKLKEYAYPAKDLKKAGYSLKEIVSAGYKLKEILDCGFTIKDLSKIFTLKQLLKKGYTLKEIKDVYSLEEIVAEKFTIKELLDIGFTYKELLKEIPLVRFRKEGISAKPLYENGITIDELKEAGFDISELIALKPIEPVVLSDDKVVSLEELKYLKYSIPELLKLGYTIKDLKEAGYKAIDLKNAGCTCFDLLEGGYSLREVHMLGCTIKDFLANGYNLIDLRLAGFTALELHLEGFSLLELRRAGFSAKELLSIGYTAKQYHAAGYTAKEMYDSGFDVSTIRFAGYKAKELYGLGIPISEFYNAGYTAKEMSQAGFYPKDLNPYYSARDLKIAGYDASSMKEGGFSAKDLYDVGYTARQLHYAGYPAKDVFDLGVGIRLMKVIHYGAKELKELHFSARELRSVGYSLEELRLAGYSEEDLLDAGFSKSKIRENI
;
A
#
# COMPACT_ATOMS: atom_id res chain seq x y z
N MET A 1 -36.53 -21.07 1.22
CA MET A 1 -37.75 -21.62 1.84
C MET A 1 -37.82 -21.12 3.28
N ALA A 2 -38.79 -20.26 3.59
CA ALA A 2 -39.09 -19.87 4.96
C ALA A 2 -39.80 -21.05 5.64
N ILE A 3 -39.15 -21.66 6.63
CA ILE A 3 -39.78 -22.71 7.44
C ILE A 3 -40.73 -22.00 8.40
N ASP A 4 -42.01 -22.39 8.40
CA ASP A 4 -42.98 -21.88 9.36
C ASP A 4 -42.68 -22.46 10.76
N LEU A 5 -41.91 -21.68 11.50
CA LEU A 5 -41.39 -22.04 12.80
C LEU A 5 -42.47 -22.19 13.88
N LYS A 6 -43.74 -21.81 13.63
CA LYS A 6 -44.82 -21.84 14.62
C LYS A 6 -45.40 -23.25 14.86
N ASN A 7 -45.30 -24.17 13.89
CA ASN A 7 -45.98 -25.48 13.88
C ASN A 7 -45.06 -26.71 13.95
N LEU A 8 -43.75 -26.54 14.20
CA LEU A 8 -42.79 -27.64 14.30
C LEU A 8 -43.03 -28.52 15.54
N THR A 9 -42.81 -29.83 15.42
CA THR A 9 -42.67 -30.74 16.57
C THR A 9 -41.28 -30.57 17.23
N LYS A 10 -41.13 -31.01 18.49
CA LYS A 10 -39.83 -30.95 19.20
C LYS A 10 -38.71 -31.69 18.46
N LYS A 11 -39.05 -32.77 17.74
CA LYS A 11 -38.12 -33.57 16.94
C LYS A 11 -37.67 -32.82 15.69
N GLU A 12 -38.60 -32.28 14.91
CA GLU A 12 -38.28 -31.50 13.70
C GLU A 12 -37.53 -30.20 14.03
N LEU A 13 -37.84 -29.59 15.19
CA LEU A 13 -37.09 -28.45 15.70
C LEU A 13 -35.65 -28.84 16.07
N ASN A 14 -35.43 -29.98 16.73
CA ASN A 14 -34.09 -30.47 17.03
C ASN A 14 -33.31 -30.80 15.75
N GLU A 15 -33.93 -31.46 14.77
CA GLU A 15 -33.32 -31.72 13.45
C GLU A 15 -33.01 -30.43 12.70
N TYR A 16 -33.91 -29.44 12.74
CA TYR A 16 -33.67 -28.12 12.16
C TYR A 16 -32.48 -27.42 12.82
N LEU A 17 -32.43 -27.41 14.16
CA LEU A 17 -31.31 -26.83 14.91
C LEU A 17 -30.00 -27.58 14.64
N GLU A 18 -30.01 -28.91 14.55
CA GLU A 18 -28.82 -29.72 14.21
C GLU A 18 -28.35 -29.52 12.77
N LYS A 19 -29.28 -29.30 11.83
CA LYS A 19 -28.96 -28.96 10.42
C LYS A 19 -28.40 -27.54 10.27
N GLN A 20 -28.80 -26.61 11.13
CA GLN A 20 -28.20 -25.27 11.20
C GLN A 20 -26.81 -25.32 11.85
N ILE A 21 -26.66 -26.09 12.93
CA ILE A 21 -25.38 -26.38 13.62
C ILE A 21 -24.31 -26.90 12.65
N SER A 22 -24.68 -27.78 11.71
CA SER A 22 -23.76 -28.37 10.72
C SER A 22 -23.44 -27.47 9.51
N SER A 23 -24.00 -26.25 9.42
CA SER A 23 -23.77 -25.27 8.36
C SER A 23 -23.21 -23.94 8.91
N PRO A 24 -21.89 -23.84 9.18
CA PRO A 24 -21.29 -22.77 10.00
C PRO A 24 -21.46 -21.34 9.47
N SER A 25 -21.66 -21.18 8.15
CA SER A 25 -21.70 -19.89 7.45
C SER A 25 -23.10 -19.27 7.34
N ARG A 26 -24.16 -19.94 7.82
CA ARG A 26 -25.55 -19.45 7.75
C ARG A 26 -26.26 -19.52 9.10
N TYR A 27 -25.68 -18.93 10.14
CA TYR A 27 -26.37 -18.88 11.43
C TYR A 27 -27.37 -17.72 11.47
N ILE A 28 -28.62 -18.01 11.14
CA ILE A 28 -29.78 -17.12 11.38
C ILE A 28 -30.49 -17.68 12.60
N ILE A 29 -30.28 -17.06 13.77
CA ILE A 29 -31.24 -17.20 14.86
C ILE A 29 -31.96 -15.85 14.95
N SER A 30 -33.25 -15.85 14.61
CA SER A 30 -34.11 -14.68 14.74
C SER A 30 -34.75 -14.63 16.13
N PRO A 31 -35.34 -13.50 16.55
CA PRO A 31 -36.16 -13.42 17.77
C PRO A 31 -37.26 -14.51 17.83
N ILE A 32 -37.77 -14.96 16.68
CA ILE A 32 -38.74 -16.05 16.57
C ILE A 32 -38.18 -17.35 17.16
N THR A 33 -36.90 -17.66 16.92
CA THR A 33 -36.24 -18.85 17.48
C THR A 33 -36.09 -18.79 19.01
N VAL A 34 -36.03 -17.58 19.61
CA VAL A 34 -36.03 -17.40 21.07
C VAL A 34 -37.38 -17.73 21.69
N SER A 35 -38.45 -17.30 21.04
CA SER A 35 -39.83 -17.59 21.45
C SER A 35 -40.18 -19.08 21.30
N ILE A 36 -39.45 -19.81 20.47
CA ILE A 36 -39.55 -21.27 20.34
C ILE A 36 -38.84 -21.99 21.49
N PHE A 37 -37.66 -21.52 21.93
CA PHE A 37 -36.95 -22.15 23.06
C PHE A 37 -37.79 -22.17 24.34
N SER A 38 -38.57 -21.12 24.59
CA SER A 38 -39.53 -21.07 25.71
C SER A 38 -40.72 -22.02 25.49
N LYS A 39 -41.33 -22.04 24.29
CA LYS A 39 -42.44 -22.93 23.92
C LYS A 39 -42.11 -24.42 24.11
N PHE A 40 -40.90 -24.85 23.75
CA PHE A 40 -40.49 -26.27 23.81
C PHE A 40 -39.66 -26.65 25.05
N LYS A 41 -39.54 -25.76 26.04
CA LYS A 41 -38.73 -25.96 27.26
C LYS A 41 -37.31 -26.46 26.98
N ILE A 42 -36.66 -25.92 25.94
CA ILE A 42 -35.30 -26.33 25.58
C ILE A 42 -34.31 -25.77 26.61
N ASN A 43 -33.40 -26.62 27.10
CA ASN A 43 -32.36 -26.21 28.03
C ASN A 43 -31.32 -25.34 27.29
N LYS A 44 -31.35 -24.03 27.56
CA LYS A 44 -30.43 -23.06 26.95
C LYS A 44 -28.96 -23.40 27.19
N THR A 45 -28.61 -23.93 28.36
CA THR A 45 -27.22 -24.29 28.68
C THR A 45 -26.73 -25.44 27.80
N GLU A 46 -27.56 -26.46 27.62
CA GLU A 46 -27.24 -27.65 26.82
C GLU A 46 -27.16 -27.32 25.32
N PHE A 47 -28.08 -26.47 24.84
CA PHE A 47 -28.02 -25.96 23.48
C PHE A 47 -26.76 -25.13 23.22
N ALA A 48 -26.41 -24.22 24.13
CA ALA A 48 -25.16 -23.46 24.04
C ALA A 48 -23.93 -24.37 24.08
N LYS A 49 -23.96 -25.47 24.85
CA LYS A 49 -22.85 -26.43 24.92
C LYS A 49 -22.64 -27.11 23.56
N LYS A 50 -23.71 -27.60 22.93
CA LYS A 50 -23.65 -28.15 21.56
C LYS A 50 -23.12 -27.13 20.54
N LEU A 51 -23.58 -25.88 20.60
CA LEU A 51 -23.08 -24.80 19.74
C LEU A 51 -21.58 -24.54 19.92
N ASN A 52 -21.10 -24.65 21.15
CA ASN A 52 -19.69 -24.43 21.49
C ASN A 52 -18.80 -25.56 20.96
N GLU A 53 -19.28 -26.81 21.01
CA GLU A 53 -18.61 -28.02 20.51
C GLU A 53 -18.44 -27.99 18.98
N VAL A 54 -19.47 -27.54 18.26
CA VAL A 54 -19.48 -27.53 16.78
C VAL A 54 -18.86 -26.28 16.13
N LYS A 55 -18.28 -25.36 16.92
CA LYS A 55 -17.68 -24.09 16.46
C LYS A 55 -18.60 -23.23 15.58
N ALA A 56 -19.90 -23.24 15.85
CA ALA A 56 -20.88 -22.42 15.13
C ALA A 56 -20.74 -20.92 15.42
N ASN A 57 -21.36 -20.04 14.61
CA ASN A 57 -21.40 -18.60 14.89
C ASN A 57 -22.28 -18.32 16.12
N TYR A 58 -21.65 -17.90 17.21
CA TYR A 58 -22.28 -17.68 18.51
C TYR A 58 -22.47 -16.21 18.88
N THR A 59 -22.05 -15.27 18.04
CA THR A 59 -22.03 -13.82 18.35
C THR A 59 -23.42 -13.26 18.66
N VAL A 60 -24.47 -13.85 18.07
CA VAL A 60 -25.87 -13.46 18.25
C VAL A 60 -26.49 -13.88 19.59
N LEU A 61 -25.84 -14.74 20.38
CA LEU A 61 -26.41 -15.35 21.60
C LEU A 61 -26.88 -14.33 22.64
N LYS A 62 -26.19 -13.20 22.80
CA LYS A 62 -26.62 -12.13 23.72
C LYS A 62 -27.95 -11.51 23.28
N GLY A 63 -28.12 -11.24 21.98
CA GLY A 63 -29.37 -10.70 21.41
C GLY A 63 -30.55 -11.66 21.56
N LEU A 64 -30.26 -12.95 21.69
CA LEU A 64 -31.23 -14.03 21.90
C LEU A 64 -31.62 -14.26 23.37
N GLY A 65 -31.17 -13.36 24.26
CA GLY A 65 -31.47 -13.44 25.69
C GLY A 65 -30.70 -14.54 26.43
N PHE A 66 -29.57 -15.03 25.91
CA PHE A 66 -28.66 -15.85 26.69
C PHE A 66 -27.93 -14.95 27.69
N LYS A 67 -27.90 -15.37 28.97
CA LYS A 67 -27.14 -14.68 30.00
C LYS A 67 -25.69 -15.15 29.97
N ALA A 68 -24.75 -14.27 30.33
CA ALA A 68 -23.33 -14.61 30.37
C ALA A 68 -23.05 -15.86 31.24
N ARG A 69 -23.71 -15.99 32.41
CA ARG A 69 -23.61 -17.17 33.30
C ARG A 69 -24.08 -18.47 32.65
N THR A 70 -25.05 -18.42 31.74
CA THR A 70 -25.51 -19.61 31.01
C THR A 70 -24.45 -20.08 30.01
N LEU A 71 -23.79 -19.14 29.34
CA LEU A 71 -22.77 -19.44 28.35
C LEU A 71 -21.45 -19.88 28.99
N GLU A 72 -21.08 -19.27 30.12
CA GLU A 72 -19.95 -19.70 30.94
C GLU A 72 -20.11 -21.18 31.37
N LYS A 73 -21.28 -21.56 31.92
CA LYS A 73 -21.61 -22.97 32.21
C LYS A 73 -21.64 -23.88 30.98
N ALA A 74 -21.84 -23.32 29.79
CA ALA A 74 -21.78 -24.04 28.51
C ALA A 74 -20.34 -24.16 27.94
N GLY A 75 -19.34 -23.71 28.69
CA GLY A 75 -17.92 -23.80 28.34
C GLY A 75 -17.40 -22.65 27.46
N PHE A 76 -18.13 -21.53 27.37
CA PHE A 76 -17.63 -20.36 26.65
C PHE A 76 -16.51 -19.67 27.45
N THR A 77 -15.35 -19.51 26.83
CA THR A 77 -14.23 -18.78 27.44
C THR A 77 -14.51 -17.28 27.47
N VAL A 78 -13.77 -16.54 28.31
CA VAL A 78 -13.85 -15.06 28.40
C VAL A 78 -13.71 -14.39 27.03
N LYS A 79 -12.83 -14.92 26.17
CA LYS A 79 -12.64 -14.45 24.79
C LYS A 79 -13.93 -14.60 23.98
N LYS A 80 -14.56 -15.78 24.01
CA LYS A 80 -15.83 -16.02 23.30
C LYS A 80 -16.95 -15.16 23.87
N LEU A 81 -17.05 -15.00 25.19
CA LEU A 81 -18.05 -14.13 25.82
C LEU A 81 -17.88 -12.66 25.42
N LYS A 82 -16.63 -12.19 25.23
CA LYS A 82 -16.36 -10.86 24.68
C LYS A 82 -16.84 -10.74 23.22
N GLU A 83 -16.57 -11.74 22.39
CA GLU A 83 -17.04 -11.77 20.98
C GLU A 83 -18.58 -11.82 20.87
N VAL A 84 -19.26 -12.43 21.84
CA VAL A 84 -20.73 -12.38 21.99
C VAL A 84 -21.24 -10.99 22.42
N GLY A 85 -20.33 -10.09 22.82
CA GLY A 85 -20.63 -8.71 23.15
C GLY A 85 -21.02 -8.47 24.61
N PHE A 86 -20.71 -9.38 25.54
CA PHE A 86 -20.86 -9.05 26.98
C PHE A 86 -19.89 -7.94 27.38
N SER A 87 -20.29 -7.08 28.33
CA SER A 87 -19.40 -6.04 28.83
C SER A 87 -18.46 -6.59 29.90
N SER A 88 -17.36 -5.89 30.14
CA SER A 88 -16.47 -6.12 31.28
C SER A 88 -17.22 -6.16 32.62
N GLN A 89 -18.26 -5.33 32.80
CA GLN A 89 -19.13 -5.36 33.98
C GLN A 89 -19.94 -6.66 34.07
N ASN A 90 -20.48 -7.16 32.95
CA ASN A 90 -21.20 -8.43 32.95
C ASN A 90 -20.29 -9.58 33.38
N LEU A 91 -19.03 -9.59 32.91
CA LEU A 91 -18.07 -10.64 33.21
C LEU A 91 -17.47 -10.52 34.61
N ARG A 92 -17.28 -9.30 35.13
CA ARG A 92 -16.93 -9.09 36.54
C ARG A 92 -17.99 -9.66 37.48
N ASN A 93 -19.28 -9.51 37.14
CA ASN A 93 -20.38 -10.10 37.93
C ASN A 93 -20.42 -11.64 37.86
N LEU A 94 -19.55 -12.26 37.05
CA LEU A 94 -19.30 -13.70 37.02
C LEU A 94 -17.97 -14.08 37.67
N ASP A 95 -17.39 -13.18 38.47
CA ASP A 95 -16.15 -13.38 39.21
C ASP A 95 -14.89 -13.51 38.33
N PHE A 96 -14.96 -13.13 37.05
CA PHE A 96 -13.76 -12.98 36.20
C PHE A 96 -12.90 -11.80 36.67
N THR A 97 -11.59 -12.02 36.67
CA THR A 97 -10.59 -11.05 37.12
C THR A 97 -10.28 -10.00 36.05
N ALA A 98 -9.78 -8.84 36.48
CA ALA A 98 -9.30 -7.80 35.56
C ALA A 98 -8.22 -8.32 34.60
N LYS A 99 -7.39 -9.26 35.07
CA LYS A 99 -6.31 -9.88 34.28
C LYS A 99 -6.83 -10.73 33.14
N GLU A 100 -7.85 -11.54 33.39
CA GLU A 100 -8.49 -12.39 32.37
C GLU A 100 -9.22 -11.55 31.32
N LEU A 101 -9.84 -10.44 31.74
CA LEU A 101 -10.49 -9.53 30.81
C LEU A 101 -9.47 -8.74 29.97
N TYR A 102 -8.41 -8.25 30.60
CA TYR A 102 -7.35 -7.53 29.91
C TYR A 102 -6.62 -8.41 28.89
N SER A 103 -6.35 -9.68 29.21
CA SER A 103 -5.67 -10.62 28.32
C SER A 103 -6.47 -10.95 27.05
N VAL A 104 -7.79 -10.84 27.09
CA VAL A 104 -8.67 -10.98 25.90
C VAL A 104 -8.99 -9.64 25.24
N GLY A 105 -8.33 -8.56 25.66
CA GLY A 105 -8.32 -7.24 25.03
C GLY A 105 -9.44 -6.30 25.46
N TYR A 106 -10.04 -6.45 26.65
CA TYR A 106 -10.82 -5.34 27.23
C TYR A 106 -9.88 -4.17 27.55
N SER A 107 -10.29 -2.95 27.23
CA SER A 107 -9.47 -1.77 27.46
C SER A 107 -9.43 -1.40 28.94
N VAL A 108 -8.43 -0.60 29.33
CA VAL A 108 -8.32 -0.05 30.69
C VAL A 108 -9.58 0.72 31.08
N LYS A 109 -10.21 1.42 30.13
CA LYS A 109 -11.47 2.13 30.32
C LYS A 109 -12.62 1.17 30.59
N ASP A 110 -12.69 0.04 29.89
CA ASP A 110 -13.71 -0.97 30.12
C ASP A 110 -13.59 -1.57 31.53
N LEU A 111 -12.36 -1.80 32.01
CA LEU A 111 -12.12 -2.33 33.34
C LEU A 111 -12.45 -1.31 34.44
N GLN A 112 -12.13 -0.04 34.22
CA GLN A 112 -12.53 1.06 35.10
C GLN A 112 -14.05 1.18 35.19
N VAL A 113 -14.76 1.15 34.05
CA VAL A 113 -16.24 1.20 33.99
C VAL A 113 -16.87 -0.02 34.64
N ALA A 114 -16.22 -1.19 34.56
CA ALA A 114 -16.64 -2.38 35.29
C ALA A 114 -16.42 -2.28 36.80
N GLY A 115 -15.78 -1.22 37.29
CA GLY A 115 -15.51 -0.99 38.70
C GLY A 115 -14.40 -1.88 39.27
N PHE A 116 -13.46 -2.35 38.44
CA PHE A 116 -12.24 -2.96 38.96
C PHE A 116 -11.40 -1.90 39.67
N PRO A 117 -10.87 -2.19 40.87
CA PRO A 117 -10.11 -1.22 41.62
C PRO A 117 -8.79 -0.90 40.90
N LEU A 118 -8.36 0.36 40.99
CA LEU A 118 -7.10 0.84 40.39
C LEU A 118 -5.85 0.04 40.83
N LYS A 119 -5.90 -0.58 42.02
CA LYS A 119 -4.83 -1.46 42.50
C LYS A 119 -4.64 -2.67 41.58
N ASP A 120 -5.73 -3.33 41.21
CA ASP A 120 -5.71 -4.49 40.32
C ASP A 120 -5.20 -4.08 38.94
N LEU A 121 -5.63 -2.93 38.43
CA LEU A 121 -5.15 -2.39 37.14
C LEU A 121 -3.65 -2.09 37.17
N LYS A 122 -3.11 -1.62 38.29
CA LYS A 122 -1.68 -1.41 38.46
C LYS A 122 -0.90 -2.73 38.38
N GLU A 123 -1.44 -3.80 38.97
CA GLU A 123 -0.83 -5.14 38.98
C GLU A 123 -0.83 -5.80 37.58
N LEU A 124 -1.64 -5.30 36.63
CA LEU A 124 -1.61 -5.73 35.23
C LEU A 124 -0.40 -5.22 34.43
N GLY A 125 0.42 -4.33 35.01
CA GLY A 125 1.53 -3.70 34.30
C GLY A 125 1.09 -2.66 33.25
N ILE A 126 -0.14 -2.15 33.37
CA ILE A 126 -0.67 -1.09 32.50
C ILE A 126 0.20 0.17 32.64
N ASN A 127 0.55 0.80 31.52
CA ASN A 127 1.34 2.02 31.53
C ASN A 127 0.56 3.17 32.20
N LEU A 128 1.25 3.94 33.03
CA LEU A 128 0.72 5.10 33.72
C LEU A 128 0.13 6.16 32.76
N LYS A 129 0.64 6.25 31.52
CA LYS A 129 0.04 7.11 30.47
C LYS A 129 -1.39 6.70 30.13
N ASP A 130 -1.67 5.39 30.07
CA ASP A 130 -3.00 4.87 29.75
C ASP A 130 -3.97 5.06 30.92
N LEU A 131 -3.49 4.92 32.16
CA LEU A 131 -4.28 5.24 33.34
C LEU A 131 -4.67 6.73 33.37
N LYS A 132 -3.75 7.62 33.01
CA LYS A 132 -4.04 9.05 32.90
C LYS A 132 -5.05 9.35 31.79
N SER A 133 -4.91 8.71 30.62
CA SER A 133 -5.79 8.96 29.47
C SER A 133 -7.25 8.53 29.72
N VAL A 134 -7.48 7.51 30.55
CA VAL A 134 -8.83 7.10 31.00
C VAL A 134 -9.37 7.94 32.16
N GLY A 135 -8.64 8.96 32.61
CA GLY A 135 -9.14 9.97 33.54
C GLY A 135 -8.79 9.75 35.01
N TYR A 136 -7.89 8.81 35.35
CA TYR A 136 -7.40 8.70 36.73
C TYR A 136 -6.61 9.94 37.14
N THR A 137 -6.95 10.49 38.30
CA THR A 137 -6.31 11.69 38.84
C THR A 137 -4.97 11.39 39.51
N SER A 138 -4.08 12.38 39.58
CA SER A 138 -2.83 12.29 40.35
C SER A 138 -3.05 11.88 41.81
N LYS A 139 -4.19 12.25 42.41
CA LYS A 139 -4.59 11.88 43.77
C LYS A 139 -4.89 10.39 43.89
N GLU A 140 -5.62 9.80 42.95
CA GLU A 140 -5.94 8.37 42.92
C GLU A 140 -4.71 7.52 42.63
N LEU A 141 -3.88 7.97 41.69
CA LEU A 141 -2.62 7.30 41.35
C LEU A 141 -1.62 7.32 42.51
N LYS A 142 -1.58 8.41 43.28
CA LYS A 142 -0.78 8.46 44.52
C LYS A 142 -1.27 7.44 45.56
N LYS A 143 -2.58 7.24 45.71
CA LYS A 143 -3.15 6.25 46.66
C LYS A 143 -2.67 4.82 46.36
N VAL A 144 -2.47 4.48 45.08
CA VAL A 144 -1.88 3.20 44.65
C VAL A 144 -0.36 3.26 44.53
N LYS A 145 0.31 4.19 45.23
CA LYS A 145 1.77 4.31 45.35
C LYS A 145 2.52 4.66 44.05
N PHE A 146 1.92 5.41 43.11
CA PHE A 146 2.71 6.06 42.06
C PHE A 146 3.47 7.27 42.64
N THR A 147 4.74 7.41 42.24
CA THR A 147 5.61 8.50 42.72
C THR A 147 5.37 9.80 41.96
N ALA A 148 5.72 10.94 42.57
CA ALA A 148 5.61 12.24 41.91
C ALA A 148 6.42 12.33 40.61
N ARG A 149 7.59 11.68 40.55
CA ARG A 149 8.42 11.62 39.34
C ARG A 149 7.72 10.91 38.19
N GLN A 150 7.16 9.73 38.45
CA GLN A 150 6.40 8.98 37.45
C GLN A 150 5.19 9.77 36.93
N LEU A 151 4.50 10.49 37.82
CA LEU A 151 3.37 11.33 37.44
C LEU A 151 3.79 12.53 36.56
N LEU A 152 4.93 13.17 36.84
CA LEU A 152 5.49 14.23 36.00
C LEU A 152 5.90 13.74 34.62
N GLU A 153 6.54 12.57 34.54
CA GLU A 153 6.98 11.96 33.27
C GLU A 153 5.80 11.64 32.34
N VAL A 154 4.61 11.41 32.88
CA VAL A 154 3.36 11.26 32.10
C VAL A 154 2.57 12.56 31.95
N GLY A 155 3.17 13.70 32.33
CA GLY A 155 2.66 15.05 32.09
C GLY A 155 1.60 15.53 33.08
N PHE A 156 1.52 15.00 34.30
CA PHE A 156 0.77 15.70 35.36
C PHE A 156 1.54 16.97 35.75
N SER A 157 0.85 18.09 35.89
CA SER A 157 1.46 19.36 36.26
C SER A 157 1.85 19.39 37.74
N VAL A 158 2.76 20.30 38.12
CA VAL A 158 3.11 20.53 39.53
C VAL A 158 1.88 20.90 40.37
N LYS A 159 0.90 21.60 39.78
CA LYS A 159 -0.39 21.91 40.39
C LYS A 159 -1.23 20.63 40.63
N ASP A 160 -1.19 19.66 39.73
CA ASP A 160 -1.83 18.35 39.93
C ASP A 160 -1.20 17.56 41.07
N LEU A 161 0.13 17.62 41.22
CA LEU A 161 0.84 16.97 42.31
C LEU A 161 0.53 17.62 43.66
N LYS A 162 0.44 18.96 43.69
CA LYS A 162 -0.01 19.68 44.89
C LYS A 162 -1.41 19.24 45.30
N ARG A 163 -2.34 19.15 44.33
CA ARG A 163 -3.70 18.64 44.57
C ARG A 163 -3.75 17.18 45.01
N ALA A 164 -2.79 16.36 44.57
CA ALA A 164 -2.59 15.00 45.07
C ALA A 164 -1.97 14.95 46.49
N GLY A 165 -1.58 16.10 47.04
CA GLY A 165 -1.01 16.25 48.37
C GLY A 165 0.47 15.87 48.44
N PHE A 166 1.21 15.90 47.34
CA PHE A 166 2.67 15.90 47.43
C PHE A 166 3.11 17.22 48.07
N ASP A 167 4.08 17.17 48.98
CA ASP A 167 4.62 18.38 49.60
C ASP A 167 5.86 18.90 48.84
N ALA A 168 6.22 20.16 49.11
CA ALA A 168 7.35 20.80 48.45
C ALA A 168 8.70 20.07 48.70
N SER A 169 8.85 19.36 49.81
CA SER A 169 10.06 18.59 50.14
C SER A 169 10.15 17.33 49.28
N GLN A 170 9.03 16.60 49.12
CA GLN A 170 8.92 15.44 48.25
C GLN A 170 9.24 15.81 46.79
N LEU A 171 8.75 16.96 46.32
CA LEU A 171 9.01 17.43 44.98
C LEU A 171 10.43 17.98 44.79
N LYS A 172 11.01 18.60 45.82
CA LYS A 172 12.42 19.00 45.82
C LYS A 172 13.36 17.80 45.68
N ASN A 173 13.06 16.71 46.39
CA ASN A 173 13.88 15.49 46.37
C ASN A 173 13.91 14.79 45.01
N ILE A 174 12.95 15.07 44.12
CA ILE A 174 12.95 14.58 42.74
C ILE A 174 13.50 15.62 41.73
N GLY A 175 14.07 16.73 42.23
CA GLY A 175 14.82 17.70 41.43
C GLY A 175 14.05 18.95 40.98
N LEU A 176 12.83 19.18 41.45
CA LEU A 176 12.11 20.40 41.09
C LEU A 176 12.77 21.62 41.74
N THR A 177 12.73 22.74 41.04
CA THR A 177 13.22 24.03 41.52
C THR A 177 12.14 24.79 42.27
N ALA A 178 12.56 25.75 43.11
CA ALA A 178 11.63 26.64 43.80
C ALA A 178 10.71 27.41 42.81
N LYS A 179 11.20 27.72 41.61
CA LYS A 179 10.43 28.41 40.56
C LYS A 179 9.29 27.54 40.02
N GLU A 180 9.58 26.28 39.70
CA GLU A 180 8.57 25.34 39.19
C GLU A 180 7.50 25.03 40.24
N LEU A 181 7.90 24.90 41.51
CA LEU A 181 6.95 24.74 42.61
C LEU A 181 6.11 26.00 42.83
N TYR A 182 6.70 27.19 42.77
CA TYR A 182 5.95 28.43 42.88
C TYR A 182 4.90 28.58 41.77
N GLN A 183 5.28 28.32 40.51
CA GLN A 183 4.35 28.27 39.38
C GLN A 183 3.26 27.19 39.56
N GLY A 184 3.60 26.09 40.24
CA GLY A 184 2.67 25.06 40.70
C GLY A 184 1.81 25.43 41.91
N THR A 185 1.78 26.72 42.29
CA THR A 185 1.03 27.32 43.41
C THR A 185 1.54 26.97 44.81
N TYR A 186 2.76 26.47 44.97
CA TYR A 186 3.36 26.33 46.31
C TYR A 186 3.75 27.70 46.87
N THR A 187 3.37 27.93 48.12
CA THR A 187 3.61 29.17 48.84
C THR A 187 5.06 29.25 49.30
N ILE A 188 5.55 30.47 49.53
CA ILE A 188 6.90 30.68 50.05
C ILE A 188 7.13 29.98 51.40
N LEU A 189 6.09 29.84 52.24
CA LEU A 189 6.18 29.11 53.51
C LEU A 189 6.42 27.61 53.28
N GLU A 190 5.70 27.01 52.33
CA GLU A 190 5.89 25.60 51.94
C GLU A 190 7.30 25.36 51.35
N LEU A 191 7.82 26.30 50.56
CA LEU A 191 9.17 26.22 49.98
C LEU A 191 10.27 26.41 51.02
N LYS A 192 10.09 27.34 51.97
CA LYS A 192 10.98 27.49 53.13
C LYS A 192 10.99 26.23 53.99
N LYS A 193 9.82 25.63 54.24
CA LYS A 193 9.69 24.36 54.97
C LYS A 193 10.39 23.21 54.25
N ALA A 194 10.39 23.21 52.91
CA ALA A 194 11.18 22.30 52.08
C ALA A 194 12.68 22.64 52.00
N LYS A 195 13.14 23.64 52.76
CA LYS A 195 14.53 24.07 52.88
C LYS A 195 15.15 24.55 51.57
N TYR A 196 14.39 25.19 50.67
CA TYR A 196 15.00 25.89 49.53
C TYR A 196 15.85 27.06 50.03
N SER A 197 17.03 27.26 49.44
CA SER A 197 17.92 28.36 49.84
C SER A 197 17.32 29.71 49.47
N ILE A 198 17.79 30.77 50.13
CA ILE A 198 17.38 32.15 49.83
C ILE A 198 17.60 32.47 48.34
N ASP A 199 18.75 32.10 47.78
CA ASP A 199 19.05 32.34 46.37
C ASP A 199 18.11 31.57 45.43
N GLN A 200 17.68 30.36 45.81
CA GLN A 200 16.69 29.59 45.05
C GLN A 200 15.31 30.26 45.09
N LEU A 201 14.91 30.82 46.24
CA LEU A 201 13.65 31.57 46.37
C LEU A 201 13.69 32.89 45.59
N ARG A 202 14.81 33.63 45.61
CA ARG A 202 15.00 34.83 44.77
C ARG A 202 14.87 34.50 43.28
N LYS A 203 15.55 33.44 42.83
CA LYS A 203 15.46 32.95 41.44
C LYS A 203 14.05 32.47 41.05
N ALA A 204 13.22 32.09 42.02
CA ALA A 204 11.81 31.75 41.81
C ALA A 204 10.91 32.98 41.62
N GLY A 205 11.41 34.20 41.90
CA GLY A 205 10.68 35.45 41.74
C GLY A 205 10.16 36.06 43.05
N PHE A 206 10.51 35.49 44.21
CA PHE A 206 10.16 36.09 45.49
C PHE A 206 11.09 37.26 45.81
N THR A 207 10.50 38.36 46.26
CA THR A 207 11.23 39.54 46.73
C THR A 207 11.90 39.28 48.07
N ASP A 208 12.96 40.02 48.37
CA ASP A 208 13.64 39.96 49.67
C ASP A 208 12.68 40.24 50.84
N LYS A 209 11.67 41.09 50.62
CA LYS A 209 10.60 41.38 51.59
C LYS A 209 9.74 40.14 51.86
N GLU A 210 9.32 39.41 50.83
CA GLU A 210 8.55 38.16 50.97
C GLU A 210 9.39 37.04 51.59
N ILE A 211 10.67 36.94 51.22
CA ILE A 211 11.63 35.98 51.81
C ILE A 211 11.93 36.35 53.28
N GLY A 212 11.62 37.55 53.73
CA GLY A 212 11.84 38.01 55.11
C GLY A 212 13.26 38.46 55.38
N ILE A 213 13.99 38.86 54.33
CA ILE A 213 15.34 39.42 54.42
C ILE A 213 15.19 40.92 54.71
N LYS A 214 15.63 41.35 55.89
CA LYS A 214 15.84 42.77 56.17
C LYS A 214 17.08 43.23 55.41
N ILE A 215 16.90 43.93 54.30
CA ILE A 215 18.02 44.53 53.55
C ILE A 215 18.53 45.73 54.36
N LYS A 216 19.80 45.70 54.78
CA LYS A 216 20.56 46.90 55.10
C LYS A 216 21.20 47.41 53.81
N GLU A 217 20.84 48.62 53.41
CA GLU A 217 21.46 49.31 52.28
C GLU A 217 22.84 49.82 52.66
N GLU A 218 23.85 49.49 51.86
CA GLU A 218 25.11 50.23 51.83
C GLU A 218 25.64 50.30 50.39
N LYS A 219 26.20 51.46 50.05
CA LYS A 219 26.24 52.05 48.72
C LYS A 219 27.69 52.10 48.17
N ILE A 220 27.84 51.64 46.91
CA ILE A 220 28.67 52.19 45.81
C ILE A 220 30.19 51.87 45.79
N LYS A 221 30.71 51.32 44.67
CA LYS A 221 31.66 51.96 43.70
C LYS A 221 32.15 51.02 42.58
N PRO A 222 32.57 51.56 41.41
CA PRO A 222 32.25 51.01 40.08
C PRO A 222 33.36 50.16 39.45
N LEU A 223 32.94 49.29 38.51
CA LEU A 223 33.80 48.42 37.68
C LEU A 223 34.75 49.22 36.79
N ASN A 224 36.03 48.84 36.82
CA ASN A 224 37.04 49.22 35.83
C ASN A 224 37.76 47.96 35.32
N LYS A 225 37.89 47.89 33.98
CA LYS A 225 38.82 47.09 33.17
C LYS A 225 38.64 45.56 33.11
N PHE A 226 38.18 45.09 31.94
CA PHE A 226 38.49 43.76 31.40
C PHE A 226 39.59 43.87 30.33
N PRO A 227 40.71 43.14 30.44
CA PRO A 227 41.65 42.94 29.35
C PRO A 227 41.14 41.86 28.38
N LYS A 228 41.35 42.08 27.08
CA LYS A 228 41.15 41.08 26.03
C LYS A 228 42.42 40.24 25.87
N GLU A 229 42.38 38.96 26.21
CA GLU A 229 43.38 37.98 25.81
C GLU A 229 43.14 37.52 24.36
N LYS A 230 44.17 37.66 23.52
CA LYS A 230 44.31 36.98 22.22
C LYS A 230 45.43 35.95 22.35
N VAL A 231 45.10 34.67 22.16
CA VAL A 231 46.07 33.58 22.01
C VAL A 231 46.48 33.45 20.53
N LYS A 232 47.80 33.43 20.31
CA LYS A 232 48.51 33.27 19.02
C LYS A 232 48.70 31.80 18.64
N SER A 233 48.92 31.58 17.33
CA SER A 233 49.89 30.68 16.67
C SER A 233 49.21 29.99 15.46
N LYS A 234 49.79 29.81 14.27
CA LYS A 234 51.16 29.79 13.73
C LYS A 234 51.13 30.21 12.25
N LYS A 235 52.17 30.88 11.73
CA LYS A 235 52.73 30.72 10.36
C LYS A 235 53.90 31.68 10.13
N GLU A 236 55.08 31.14 9.81
CA GLU A 236 56.25 31.85 9.27
C GLU A 236 57.15 30.88 8.49
N LYS A 237 57.92 31.46 7.54
CA LYS A 237 59.00 30.95 6.65
C LYS A 237 58.64 30.82 5.16
N THR A 238 59.37 31.30 4.15
CA THR A 238 60.25 32.48 3.87
C THR A 238 60.84 32.26 2.47
N ASP A 239 60.96 33.32 1.67
CA ASP A 239 61.55 33.41 0.31
C ASP A 239 63.09 33.40 0.25
N LYS A 240 63.66 33.03 -0.92
CA LYS A 240 64.91 33.50 -1.63
C LYS A 240 65.54 32.35 -2.47
N ILE A 241 66.06 32.42 -3.71
CA ILE A 241 66.82 33.43 -4.50
C ILE A 241 66.90 33.00 -6.00
N LYS A 242 66.95 33.99 -6.91
CA LYS A 242 67.39 33.92 -8.33
C LYS A 242 68.92 34.09 -8.45
N LYS A 243 69.60 33.39 -9.39
CA LYS A 243 70.64 33.98 -10.28
C LYS A 243 71.28 32.94 -11.23
N GLU A 244 71.02 33.11 -12.52
CA GLU A 244 71.89 32.70 -13.64
C GLU A 244 72.66 33.94 -14.11
N LYS A 245 73.96 33.77 -14.43
CA LYS A 245 74.67 34.32 -15.60
C LYS A 245 76.19 34.20 -15.40
N ALA A 246 76.77 33.24 -16.10
CA ALA A 246 78.20 33.16 -16.37
C ALA A 246 78.56 34.15 -17.49
N LYS A 247 79.61 34.95 -17.27
CA LYS A 247 80.41 35.63 -18.29
C LYS A 247 81.73 34.88 -18.40
N LYS A 248 82.13 34.51 -19.62
CA LYS A 248 83.50 34.65 -20.13
C LYS A 248 83.52 34.29 -21.63
N GLU A 249 84.10 35.18 -22.40
CA GLU A 249 84.18 35.24 -23.86
C GLU A 249 85.68 35.30 -24.24
N LYS A 250 86.00 34.91 -25.48
CA LYS A 250 87.30 35.06 -26.22
C LYS A 250 88.32 33.92 -26.21
N VAL A 251 88.13 33.04 -27.20
CA VAL A 251 89.03 32.67 -28.34
C VAL A 251 90.53 33.01 -28.22
N GLU A 252 91.33 31.94 -28.25
CA GLU A 252 92.75 31.84 -28.56
C GLU A 252 93.07 32.13 -30.04
N ASN A 253 94.24 32.70 -30.29
CA ASN A 253 94.81 32.88 -31.62
C ASN A 253 96.33 32.62 -31.53
N LYS A 254 96.83 31.50 -32.08
CA LYS A 254 98.24 31.30 -32.44
C LYS A 254 98.35 30.45 -33.72
N LYS A 255 99.20 30.92 -34.63
CA LYS A 255 99.44 30.51 -36.01
C LYS A 255 100.13 29.15 -36.15
N GLU A 256 99.81 28.46 -37.25
CA GLU A 256 100.47 27.26 -37.78
C GLU A 256 101.77 27.59 -38.54
N GLU A 257 102.72 26.65 -38.51
CA GLU A 257 103.98 26.63 -39.25
C GLU A 257 103.99 25.33 -40.10
N VAL A 258 104.24 25.43 -41.41
CA VAL A 258 104.12 24.32 -42.38
C VAL A 258 105.43 23.55 -42.49
N VAL A 259 105.42 22.25 -42.16
CA VAL A 259 106.57 21.33 -42.30
C VAL A 259 106.43 20.49 -43.59
N LYS A 260 107.41 20.57 -44.51
CA LYS A 260 107.53 19.65 -45.66
C LYS A 260 108.04 18.28 -45.16
N ILE A 261 107.24 17.23 -45.34
CA ILE A 261 107.57 15.87 -44.90
C ILE A 261 108.22 15.07 -46.03
N VAL A 262 109.36 14.45 -45.74
CA VAL A 262 110.00 13.45 -46.60
C VAL A 262 109.28 12.11 -46.44
N ILE A 263 108.70 11.58 -47.53
CA ILE A 263 107.94 10.32 -47.51
C ILE A 263 108.89 9.14 -47.70
N ASN A 264 109.13 8.36 -46.63
CA ASN A 264 109.88 7.10 -46.67
C ASN A 264 109.40 6.15 -45.55
N ASP A 265 109.90 4.90 -45.54
CA ASP A 265 109.47 3.88 -44.57
C ASP A 265 109.63 4.30 -43.11
N GLN A 266 110.70 5.03 -42.79
CA GLN A 266 111.01 5.45 -41.43
C GLN A 266 110.10 6.58 -40.95
N THR A 267 109.71 7.50 -41.84
CA THR A 267 108.80 8.61 -41.51
C THR A 267 107.36 8.13 -41.44
N LEU A 268 106.90 7.32 -42.41
CA LEU A 268 105.53 6.79 -42.43
C LEU A 268 105.24 5.87 -41.24
N LYS A 269 106.19 5.04 -40.79
CA LYS A 269 106.01 4.18 -39.60
C LYS A 269 105.82 4.95 -38.29
N LYS A 270 106.30 6.20 -38.22
CA LYS A 270 106.25 7.03 -37.01
C LYS A 270 105.02 7.92 -36.94
N MET A 271 104.28 8.05 -38.04
CA MET A 271 103.12 8.92 -38.14
C MET A 271 101.83 8.10 -38.11
N SER A 272 100.80 8.65 -37.48
CA SER A 272 99.44 8.14 -37.58
C SER A 272 98.84 8.42 -38.96
N SER A 273 97.86 7.61 -39.37
CA SER A 273 97.11 7.83 -40.61
C SER A 273 96.42 9.20 -40.68
N LYS A 274 96.03 9.76 -39.53
CA LYS A 274 95.50 11.12 -39.42
C LYS A 274 96.54 12.19 -39.72
N GLU A 275 97.74 12.04 -39.18
CA GLU A 275 98.84 12.95 -39.46
C GLU A 275 99.19 12.87 -40.94
N ILE A 276 99.40 11.67 -41.50
CA ILE A 276 99.71 11.46 -42.92
C ILE A 276 98.66 12.13 -43.82
N PHE A 277 97.37 11.93 -43.54
CA PHE A 277 96.30 12.57 -44.29
C PHE A 277 96.29 14.10 -44.15
N SER A 278 96.59 14.64 -42.95
CA SER A 278 96.65 16.10 -42.73
C SER A 278 97.74 16.79 -43.55
N TYR A 279 98.76 16.05 -43.98
CA TYR A 279 99.77 16.53 -44.93
C TYR A 279 99.37 16.37 -46.40
N GLY A 280 98.11 16.00 -46.69
CA GLY A 280 97.60 15.82 -48.04
C GLY A 280 98.05 14.53 -48.73
N LEU A 281 98.65 13.59 -48.00
CA LEU A 281 99.14 12.32 -48.55
C LEU A 281 98.00 11.30 -48.63
N THR A 282 97.20 11.40 -49.68
CA THR A 282 96.12 10.44 -50.00
C THR A 282 96.68 9.21 -50.73
N ALA A 283 95.83 8.22 -50.97
CA ALA A 283 96.17 7.00 -51.70
C ALA A 283 96.74 7.27 -53.10
N GLU A 284 96.29 8.33 -53.78
CA GLU A 284 96.83 8.73 -55.08
C GLU A 284 98.30 9.16 -54.95
N VAL A 285 98.58 10.10 -54.04
CA VAL A 285 99.94 10.62 -53.80
C VAL A 285 100.89 9.55 -53.27
N LEU A 286 100.41 8.68 -52.36
CA LEU A 286 101.21 7.59 -51.80
C LEU A 286 101.57 6.52 -52.85
N LYS A 287 100.66 6.22 -53.79
CA LYS A 287 100.92 5.28 -54.89
C LYS A 287 102.00 5.81 -55.84
N GLU A 288 102.03 7.12 -56.13
CA GLU A 288 103.11 7.73 -56.91
C GLU A 288 104.49 7.52 -56.27
N HIS A 289 104.52 7.51 -54.93
CA HIS A 289 105.72 7.22 -54.13
C HIS A 289 105.92 5.71 -53.86
N LYS A 290 105.31 4.85 -54.68
CA LYS A 290 105.39 3.37 -54.63
C LYS A 290 104.78 2.72 -53.38
N TYR A 291 104.06 3.46 -52.55
CA TYR A 291 103.33 2.93 -51.41
C TYR A 291 101.91 2.52 -51.85
N ASN A 292 101.76 1.30 -52.37
CA ASN A 292 100.44 0.71 -52.58
C ASN A 292 99.90 0.05 -51.29
N ALA A 293 98.64 -0.42 -51.30
CA ALA A 293 98.02 -1.05 -50.13
C ALA A 293 98.85 -2.23 -49.56
N LYS A 294 99.57 -2.98 -50.42
CA LYS A 294 100.41 -4.12 -50.00
C LYS A 294 101.67 -3.63 -49.29
N ALA A 295 102.32 -2.60 -49.84
CA ALA A 295 103.49 -1.96 -49.25
C ALA A 295 103.14 -1.35 -47.88
N LEU A 296 102.06 -0.57 -47.78
CA LEU A 296 101.64 0.03 -46.52
C LEU A 296 101.22 -1.03 -45.48
N LYS A 297 100.55 -2.11 -45.90
CA LYS A 297 100.26 -3.25 -45.00
C LYS A 297 101.54 -3.87 -44.43
N SER A 298 102.59 -4.02 -45.24
CA SER A 298 103.90 -4.53 -44.77
C SER A 298 104.61 -3.59 -43.80
N LEU A 299 104.30 -2.29 -43.85
CA LEU A 299 104.78 -1.28 -42.90
C LEU A 299 103.96 -1.22 -41.59
N GLY A 300 102.89 -2.02 -41.48
CA GLY A 300 102.05 -2.10 -40.28
C GLY A 300 100.76 -1.27 -40.33
N PHE A 301 100.43 -0.65 -41.47
CA PHE A 301 99.17 0.08 -41.63
C PHE A 301 97.99 -0.89 -41.62
N THR A 302 96.95 -0.53 -40.86
CA THR A 302 95.72 -1.33 -40.77
C THR A 302 94.78 -1.03 -41.94
N ALA A 303 93.79 -1.89 -42.18
CA ALA A 303 92.74 -1.63 -43.16
C ALA A 303 92.03 -0.28 -42.93
N LYS A 304 91.88 0.14 -41.67
CA LYS A 304 91.29 1.43 -41.29
C LYS A 304 92.17 2.59 -41.72
N ASP A 305 93.48 2.44 -41.56
CA ASP A 305 94.43 3.46 -42.00
C ASP A 305 94.42 3.61 -43.52
N LEU A 306 94.41 2.49 -44.27
CA LEU A 306 94.31 2.52 -45.73
C LEU A 306 92.99 3.14 -46.20
N TYR A 307 91.88 2.79 -45.56
CA TYR A 307 90.58 3.37 -45.90
C TYR A 307 90.53 4.87 -45.57
N TYR A 308 91.10 5.29 -44.44
CA TYR A 308 91.22 6.70 -44.06
C TYR A 308 92.08 7.49 -45.05
N LEU A 309 93.13 6.86 -45.57
CA LEU A 309 93.98 7.41 -46.63
C LEU A 309 93.35 7.32 -48.03
N GLN A 310 92.07 6.92 -48.15
CA GLN A 310 91.30 6.88 -49.39
C GLN A 310 91.70 5.76 -50.38
N TYR A 311 92.29 4.64 -49.93
CA TYR A 311 92.38 3.44 -50.78
C TYR A 311 90.99 2.84 -50.98
N THR A 312 90.71 2.32 -52.18
CA THR A 312 89.38 1.78 -52.49
C THR A 312 89.12 0.47 -51.73
N PRO A 313 87.85 0.13 -51.40
CA PRO A 313 87.50 -1.15 -50.77
C PRO A 313 88.08 -2.38 -51.48
N LYS A 314 88.12 -2.36 -52.82
CA LYS A 314 88.71 -3.43 -53.63
C LYS A 314 90.22 -3.55 -53.39
N GLU A 315 90.95 -2.44 -53.47
CA GLU A 315 92.41 -2.43 -53.24
C GLU A 315 92.79 -2.88 -51.82
N ILE A 316 91.96 -2.54 -50.83
CA ILE A 316 92.15 -3.00 -49.44
C ILE A 316 91.82 -4.50 -49.32
N ASN A 317 90.80 -4.99 -50.03
CA ASN A 317 90.43 -6.41 -50.03
C ASN A 317 91.49 -7.27 -50.74
N ASP A 318 92.05 -6.81 -51.85
CA ASP A 318 93.03 -7.53 -52.68
C ASP A 318 94.34 -7.81 -51.93
N VAL A 319 94.63 -7.05 -50.86
CA VAL A 319 95.78 -7.29 -49.99
C VAL A 319 95.46 -8.20 -48.81
N ASN A 320 94.32 -8.91 -48.85
CA ASN A 320 93.91 -9.97 -47.92
C ASN A 320 93.80 -9.51 -46.45
N PHE A 321 93.19 -8.35 -46.18
CA PHE A 321 92.71 -8.07 -44.83
C PHE A 321 91.50 -8.96 -44.52
N SER A 322 91.39 -9.42 -43.28
CA SER A 322 90.24 -10.20 -42.83
C SER A 322 88.96 -9.35 -42.86
N LEU A 323 87.81 -10.00 -43.04
CA LEU A 323 86.51 -9.31 -43.04
C LEU A 323 86.23 -8.52 -41.74
N LYS A 324 86.82 -8.93 -40.60
CA LYS A 324 86.76 -8.17 -39.33
C LYS A 324 87.54 -6.85 -39.42
N GLU A 325 88.66 -6.84 -40.12
CA GLU A 325 89.48 -5.64 -40.35
C GLU A 325 88.81 -4.71 -41.37
N LEU A 326 88.24 -5.25 -42.45
CA LEU A 326 87.44 -4.48 -43.40
C LEU A 326 86.25 -3.80 -42.72
N LYS A 327 85.57 -4.50 -41.81
CA LYS A 327 84.52 -3.91 -40.96
C LYS A 327 85.05 -2.79 -40.06
N LYS A 328 86.17 -3.01 -39.37
CA LYS A 328 86.81 -1.98 -38.52
C LYS A 328 87.26 -0.76 -39.32
N ALA A 329 87.56 -0.94 -40.60
CA ALA A 329 87.90 0.14 -41.52
C ALA A 329 86.71 1.03 -41.88
N GLY A 330 85.48 0.51 -41.77
CA GLY A 330 84.26 1.24 -42.13
C GLY A 330 83.80 1.01 -43.58
N ILE A 331 84.28 -0.05 -44.24
CA ILE A 331 83.84 -0.40 -45.60
C ILE A 331 82.35 -0.78 -45.58
N SER A 332 81.58 -0.23 -46.53
CA SER A 332 80.14 -0.41 -46.58
C SER A 332 79.74 -1.85 -46.95
N THR A 333 78.58 -2.30 -46.49
CA THR A 333 78.03 -3.62 -46.84
C THR A 333 77.73 -3.78 -48.33
N LYS A 334 77.42 -2.67 -49.02
CA LYS A 334 77.23 -2.65 -50.48
C LYS A 334 78.54 -2.90 -51.22
N ASP A 335 79.64 -2.29 -50.77
CA ASP A 335 80.96 -2.55 -51.33
C ASP A 335 81.39 -4.00 -51.04
N LEU A 336 81.14 -4.50 -49.83
CA LEU A 336 81.44 -5.89 -49.49
C LEU A 336 80.61 -6.89 -50.32
N LYS A 337 79.34 -6.59 -50.62
CA LYS A 337 78.54 -7.37 -51.58
C LYS A 337 79.20 -7.42 -52.95
N ASN A 338 79.62 -6.26 -53.48
CA ASN A 338 80.26 -6.16 -54.80
C ASN A 338 81.62 -6.89 -54.85
N LEU A 339 82.27 -7.06 -53.69
CA LEU A 339 83.49 -7.85 -53.52
C LEU A 339 83.23 -9.35 -53.34
N GLY A 340 81.97 -9.80 -53.39
CA GLY A 340 81.58 -11.22 -53.33
C GLY A 340 81.29 -11.77 -51.93
N TYR A 341 81.25 -10.92 -50.89
CA TYR A 341 80.89 -11.39 -49.54
C TYR A 341 79.38 -11.62 -49.42
N THR A 342 79.00 -12.78 -48.86
CA THR A 342 77.59 -13.12 -48.67
C THR A 342 77.02 -12.50 -47.38
N PRO A 343 75.68 -12.38 -47.24
CA PRO A 343 75.06 -11.96 -46.00
C PRO A 343 75.45 -12.84 -44.80
N SER A 344 75.70 -14.13 -45.04
CA SER A 344 76.19 -15.07 -44.02
C SER A 344 77.59 -14.70 -43.52
N ASP A 345 78.49 -14.28 -44.41
CA ASP A 345 79.84 -13.87 -44.05
C ASP A 345 79.84 -12.55 -43.27
N LEU A 346 79.02 -11.59 -43.69
CA LEU A 346 78.82 -10.33 -42.97
C LEU A 346 78.26 -10.57 -41.56
N LYS A 347 77.35 -11.54 -41.42
CA LYS A 347 76.79 -11.92 -40.11
C LYS A 347 77.82 -12.57 -39.19
N LYS A 348 78.74 -13.40 -39.71
CA LYS A 348 79.84 -14.01 -38.92
C LYS A 348 80.73 -12.95 -38.25
N VAL A 349 80.93 -11.80 -38.89
CA VAL A 349 81.68 -10.67 -38.31
C VAL A 349 80.80 -9.62 -37.61
N LYS A 350 79.53 -9.97 -37.34
CA LYS A 350 78.57 -9.17 -36.58
C LYS A 350 78.19 -7.82 -37.24
N PHE A 351 78.12 -7.72 -38.57
CA PHE A 351 77.42 -6.58 -39.18
C PHE A 351 75.97 -6.54 -38.70
N ASP A 352 75.44 -5.34 -38.48
CA ASP A 352 74.06 -5.19 -38.05
C ASP A 352 73.10 -5.52 -39.21
N GLN A 353 71.88 -5.89 -38.83
CA GLN A 353 70.87 -6.39 -39.78
C GLN A 353 70.42 -5.32 -40.79
N HIS A 354 70.39 -4.06 -40.38
CA HIS A 354 69.95 -2.95 -41.24
C HIS A 354 70.95 -2.71 -42.37
N SER A 355 72.25 -2.65 -42.03
CA SER A 355 73.32 -2.50 -43.00
C SER A 355 73.34 -3.62 -44.04
N ILE A 356 73.08 -4.87 -43.65
CA ILE A 356 73.04 -6.00 -44.60
C ILE A 356 71.83 -5.87 -45.55
N LEU A 357 70.66 -5.47 -45.05
CA LEU A 357 69.46 -5.31 -45.88
C LEU A 357 69.56 -4.12 -46.85
N PHE A 358 70.21 -3.03 -46.43
CA PHE A 358 70.44 -1.85 -47.26
C PHE A 358 71.41 -2.11 -48.43
N ALA A 359 72.15 -3.23 -48.41
CA ALA A 359 73.02 -3.65 -49.50
C ALA A 359 72.28 -4.38 -50.64
N GLU A 360 70.95 -4.57 -50.53
CA GLU A 360 70.07 -5.09 -51.59
C GLU A 360 70.49 -6.48 -52.11
N PHE A 361 70.88 -7.40 -51.22
CA PHE A 361 71.17 -8.79 -51.59
C PHE A 361 69.96 -9.52 -52.17
N ASP A 362 70.18 -10.57 -52.96
CA ASP A 362 69.10 -11.42 -53.45
C ASP A 362 68.33 -12.06 -52.29
N ALA A 363 67.00 -12.20 -52.45
CA ALA A 363 66.14 -12.76 -51.41
C ALA A 363 66.55 -14.20 -51.02
N LYS A 364 67.18 -14.94 -51.95
CA LYS A 364 67.73 -16.29 -51.72
C LYS A 364 68.93 -16.23 -50.78
N ASP A 365 69.91 -15.38 -51.04
CA ASP A 365 71.11 -15.23 -50.18
C ASP A 365 70.73 -14.76 -48.77
N LEU A 366 69.76 -13.86 -48.68
CA LEU A 366 69.21 -13.42 -47.40
C LEU A 366 68.48 -14.55 -46.66
N ARG A 367 67.74 -15.41 -47.39
CA ARG A 367 67.11 -16.60 -46.79
C ARG A 367 68.16 -17.58 -46.27
N ASP A 368 69.20 -17.86 -47.05
CA ASP A 368 70.29 -18.77 -46.68
C ASP A 368 71.05 -18.23 -45.44
N ALA A 369 71.15 -16.91 -45.31
CA ALA A 369 71.65 -16.22 -44.11
C ALA A 369 70.63 -16.13 -42.94
N LYS A 370 69.48 -16.79 -43.06
CA LYS A 370 68.40 -16.90 -42.08
C LYS A 370 67.68 -15.57 -41.77
N PHE A 371 67.52 -14.70 -42.76
CA PHE A 371 66.63 -13.55 -42.63
C PHE A 371 65.16 -14.00 -42.67
N ARG A 372 64.29 -13.29 -41.96
CA ARG A 372 62.85 -13.60 -41.92
C ARG A 372 62.11 -12.79 -42.98
N ALA A 373 61.13 -13.40 -43.64
CA ALA A 373 60.25 -12.77 -44.63
C ALA A 373 59.67 -11.42 -44.18
N LYS A 374 59.26 -11.30 -42.90
CA LYS A 374 58.75 -10.03 -42.33
C LYS A 374 59.75 -8.88 -42.46
N LYS A 375 61.02 -9.15 -42.17
CA LYS A 375 62.08 -8.14 -42.29
C LYS A 375 62.38 -7.81 -43.74
N LEU A 376 62.29 -8.77 -44.65
CA LEU A 376 62.43 -8.48 -46.08
C LEU A 376 61.30 -7.58 -46.58
N LYS A 377 60.05 -7.79 -46.14
CA LYS A 377 58.92 -6.93 -46.50
C LYS A 377 59.12 -5.48 -46.06
N GLU A 378 59.64 -5.26 -44.84
CA GLU A 378 59.95 -3.91 -44.32
C GLU A 378 60.94 -3.14 -45.21
N TYR A 379 61.74 -3.85 -46.02
CA TYR A 379 62.71 -3.30 -46.98
C TYR A 379 62.24 -3.51 -48.43
N ALA A 380 60.92 -3.53 -48.63
CA ALA A 380 60.27 -3.54 -49.95
C ALA A 380 60.56 -4.74 -50.86
N TYR A 381 61.01 -5.89 -50.33
CA TYR A 381 61.14 -7.10 -51.14
C TYR A 381 59.75 -7.61 -51.60
N PRO A 382 59.51 -7.92 -52.88
CA PRO A 382 58.24 -8.45 -53.37
C PRO A 382 57.93 -9.89 -52.92
N ALA A 383 56.66 -10.24 -52.72
CA ALA A 383 56.24 -11.60 -52.35
C ALA A 383 56.67 -12.66 -53.38
N LYS A 384 56.69 -12.30 -54.67
CA LYS A 384 57.13 -13.16 -55.78
C LYS A 384 58.59 -13.57 -55.64
N ASP A 385 59.46 -12.67 -55.17
CA ASP A 385 60.88 -12.94 -55.00
C ASP A 385 61.13 -13.77 -53.74
N LEU A 386 60.36 -13.55 -52.68
CA LEU A 386 60.35 -14.43 -51.52
C LEU A 386 59.90 -15.86 -51.89
N LYS A 387 58.86 -16.00 -52.71
CA LYS A 387 58.42 -17.32 -53.21
C LYS A 387 59.53 -18.00 -54.03
N LYS A 388 60.18 -17.28 -54.96
CA LYS A 388 61.31 -17.80 -55.74
C LYS A 388 62.51 -18.18 -54.87
N ALA A 389 62.78 -17.39 -53.83
CA ALA A 389 63.78 -17.70 -52.81
C ALA A 389 63.39 -18.91 -51.94
N GLY A 390 62.14 -19.38 -52.04
CA GLY A 390 61.60 -20.57 -51.40
C GLY A 390 61.01 -20.36 -50.00
N TYR A 391 60.68 -19.12 -49.61
CA TYR A 391 59.84 -18.89 -48.44
C TYR A 391 58.46 -19.52 -48.64
N SER A 392 57.96 -20.21 -47.62
CA SER A 392 56.64 -20.86 -47.66
C SER A 392 55.48 -19.85 -47.66
N LEU A 393 54.31 -20.28 -48.12
CA LEU A 393 53.08 -19.47 -48.07
C LEU A 393 52.80 -18.96 -46.65
N LYS A 394 53.03 -19.80 -45.63
CA LYS A 394 52.84 -19.43 -44.21
C LYS A 394 53.77 -18.30 -43.78
N GLU A 395 55.02 -18.30 -44.24
CA GLU A 395 56.01 -17.26 -43.95
C GLU A 395 55.68 -15.95 -44.66
N ILE A 396 55.26 -16.01 -45.93
CA ILE A 396 54.85 -14.84 -46.73
C ILE A 396 53.60 -14.20 -46.11
N VAL A 397 52.57 -14.98 -45.81
CA VAL A 397 51.34 -14.48 -45.15
C VAL A 397 51.65 -13.93 -43.76
N SER A 398 52.58 -14.52 -43.02
CA SER A 398 52.98 -14.03 -41.70
C SER A 398 53.91 -12.80 -41.75
N ALA A 399 54.57 -12.56 -42.88
CA ALA A 399 55.25 -11.30 -43.16
C ALA A 399 54.27 -10.15 -43.43
N GLY A 400 52.99 -10.47 -43.70
CA GLY A 400 51.90 -9.50 -43.82
C GLY A 400 51.64 -9.00 -45.24
N TYR A 401 52.08 -9.71 -46.28
CA TYR A 401 51.69 -9.37 -47.66
C TYR A 401 50.17 -9.43 -47.84
N LYS A 402 49.64 -8.55 -48.70
CA LYS A 402 48.22 -8.45 -49.03
C LYS A 402 47.80 -9.62 -49.91
N LEU A 403 46.50 -9.91 -49.93
CA LEU A 403 45.95 -11.01 -50.75
C LEU A 403 46.33 -10.89 -52.21
N LYS A 404 46.15 -9.71 -52.82
CA LYS A 404 46.51 -9.47 -54.21
C LYS A 404 47.98 -9.85 -54.51
N GLU A 405 48.92 -9.46 -53.64
CA GLU A 405 50.35 -9.77 -53.81
C GLU A 405 50.65 -11.28 -53.74
N ILE A 406 49.87 -12.00 -52.93
CA ILE A 406 49.97 -13.46 -52.80
C ILE A 406 49.35 -14.18 -54.01
N LEU A 407 48.22 -13.68 -54.52
CA LEU A 407 47.60 -14.20 -55.74
C LEU A 407 48.47 -13.93 -56.97
N ASP A 408 49.05 -12.73 -57.09
CA ASP A 408 49.93 -12.33 -58.19
C ASP A 408 51.23 -13.16 -58.26
N CYS A 409 51.65 -13.76 -57.13
CA CYS A 409 52.78 -14.71 -57.12
C CYS A 409 52.35 -16.17 -57.37
N GLY A 410 51.07 -16.43 -57.62
CA GLY A 410 50.51 -17.71 -58.06
C GLY A 410 50.08 -18.66 -56.93
N PHE A 411 49.68 -18.15 -55.76
CA PHE A 411 48.92 -18.93 -54.78
C PHE A 411 47.41 -18.69 -54.98
N THR A 412 46.57 -19.63 -54.53
CA THR A 412 45.11 -19.47 -54.57
C THR A 412 44.53 -19.21 -53.18
N ILE A 413 43.30 -18.70 -53.11
CA ILE A 413 42.56 -18.57 -51.85
C ILE A 413 42.35 -19.93 -51.18
N LYS A 414 42.15 -21.00 -51.97
CA LYS A 414 42.07 -22.39 -51.48
C LYS A 414 43.38 -22.87 -50.85
N ASP A 415 44.53 -22.38 -51.29
CA ASP A 415 45.81 -22.69 -50.65
C ASP A 415 45.99 -21.96 -49.31
N LEU A 416 45.35 -20.79 -49.16
CA LEU A 416 45.28 -20.10 -47.87
C LEU A 416 44.39 -20.84 -46.88
N SER A 417 43.20 -21.30 -47.28
CA SER A 417 42.27 -21.99 -46.37
C SER A 417 42.78 -23.35 -45.88
N LYS A 418 43.66 -24.01 -46.64
CA LYS A 418 44.34 -25.24 -46.19
C LYS A 418 45.29 -25.01 -45.00
N ILE A 419 45.78 -23.78 -44.80
CA ILE A 419 46.86 -23.48 -43.85
C ILE A 419 46.38 -22.53 -42.73
N PHE A 420 45.33 -21.74 -42.97
CA PHE A 420 44.79 -20.77 -42.02
C PHE A 420 43.29 -20.97 -41.83
N THR A 421 42.83 -20.77 -40.60
CA THR A 421 41.40 -20.62 -40.29
C THR A 421 40.91 -19.22 -40.69
N LEU A 422 39.60 -19.07 -40.88
CA LEU A 422 38.96 -17.77 -41.17
C LEU A 422 39.42 -16.69 -40.17
N LYS A 423 39.34 -16.98 -38.87
CA LYS A 423 39.81 -16.10 -37.79
C LYS A 423 41.25 -15.63 -37.95
N GLN A 424 42.14 -16.52 -38.37
CA GLN A 424 43.55 -16.22 -38.53
C GLN A 424 43.78 -15.31 -39.74
N LEU A 425 43.03 -15.49 -40.83
CA LEU A 425 43.09 -14.59 -41.99
C LEU A 425 42.50 -13.21 -41.67
N LEU A 426 41.35 -13.13 -40.99
CA LEU A 426 40.77 -11.85 -40.58
C LEU A 426 41.73 -11.04 -39.70
N LYS A 427 42.36 -11.69 -38.70
CA LYS A 427 43.40 -11.04 -37.85
C LYS A 427 44.63 -10.57 -38.65
N LYS A 428 44.90 -11.17 -39.80
CA LYS A 428 45.99 -10.78 -40.70
C LYS A 428 45.60 -9.69 -41.69
N GLY A 429 44.36 -9.18 -41.63
CA GLY A 429 43.89 -8.04 -42.42
C GLY A 429 43.20 -8.39 -43.74
N TYR A 430 42.83 -9.66 -43.94
CA TYR A 430 42.03 -10.08 -45.09
C TYR A 430 40.55 -9.79 -44.82
N THR A 431 39.80 -9.36 -45.84
CA THR A 431 38.37 -9.08 -45.67
C THR A 431 37.54 -10.34 -45.93
N LEU A 432 36.40 -10.49 -45.25
CA LEU A 432 35.51 -11.63 -45.47
C LEU A 432 35.01 -11.71 -46.92
N LYS A 433 34.75 -10.57 -47.57
CA LYS A 433 34.36 -10.50 -48.99
C LYS A 433 35.37 -11.18 -49.92
N GLU A 434 36.66 -11.08 -49.61
CA GLU A 434 37.73 -11.67 -50.42
C GLU A 434 37.89 -13.18 -50.24
N ILE A 435 37.40 -13.73 -49.12
CA ILE A 435 37.72 -15.11 -48.71
C ILE A 435 36.49 -15.98 -48.39
N LYS A 436 35.28 -15.44 -48.48
CA LYS A 436 34.04 -16.14 -48.06
C LYS A 436 33.79 -17.46 -48.79
N ASP A 437 34.12 -17.54 -50.08
CA ASP A 437 33.73 -18.66 -50.95
C ASP A 437 34.45 -19.99 -50.65
N VAL A 438 35.40 -19.99 -49.71
CA VAL A 438 36.16 -21.19 -49.30
C VAL A 438 35.88 -21.63 -47.86
N TYR A 439 35.00 -20.93 -47.13
CA TYR A 439 34.61 -21.27 -45.76
C TYR A 439 33.10 -21.56 -45.70
N SER A 440 32.68 -22.42 -44.77
CA SER A 440 31.24 -22.70 -44.59
C SER A 440 30.53 -21.52 -43.92
N LEU A 441 29.21 -21.43 -44.10
CA LEU A 441 28.43 -20.39 -43.44
C LEU A 441 28.47 -20.51 -41.91
N GLU A 442 28.50 -21.74 -41.38
CA GLU A 442 28.70 -22.01 -39.95
C GLU A 442 30.01 -21.41 -39.42
N GLU A 443 31.12 -21.64 -40.14
CA GLU A 443 32.44 -21.09 -39.79
C GLU A 443 32.45 -19.55 -39.81
N ILE A 444 31.74 -18.96 -40.77
CA ILE A 444 31.61 -17.51 -40.90
C ILE A 444 30.76 -16.92 -39.76
N VAL A 445 29.64 -17.54 -39.44
CA VAL A 445 28.72 -17.10 -38.37
C VAL A 445 29.38 -17.18 -36.99
N ALA A 446 30.26 -18.16 -36.78
CA ALA A 446 31.03 -18.32 -35.54
C ALA A 446 31.99 -17.14 -35.24
N GLU A 447 32.42 -16.39 -36.25
CA GLU A 447 33.32 -15.24 -36.11
C GLU A 447 32.60 -13.92 -35.74
N LYS A 448 31.32 -13.98 -35.33
CA LYS A 448 30.54 -12.86 -34.77
C LYS A 448 30.27 -11.67 -35.71
N PHE A 449 30.28 -11.88 -37.02
CA PHE A 449 29.78 -10.87 -37.97
C PHE A 449 28.31 -10.56 -37.75
N THR A 450 27.91 -9.31 -37.87
CA THR A 450 26.50 -8.92 -37.85
C THR A 450 25.79 -9.40 -39.11
N ILE A 451 24.50 -9.66 -39.03
CA ILE A 451 23.63 -10.06 -40.13
C ILE A 451 23.67 -8.99 -41.23
N LYS A 452 23.68 -7.71 -40.86
CA LYS A 452 23.81 -6.61 -41.83
C LYS A 452 25.13 -6.68 -42.62
N GLU A 453 26.26 -6.89 -41.93
CA GLU A 453 27.56 -7.07 -42.60
C GLU A 453 27.55 -8.29 -43.54
N LEU A 454 26.91 -9.40 -43.15
CA LEU A 454 26.80 -10.58 -44.01
C LEU A 454 25.93 -10.30 -45.25
N LEU A 455 24.82 -9.58 -45.10
CA LEU A 455 23.98 -9.15 -46.22
C LEU A 455 24.74 -8.22 -47.17
N ASP A 456 25.49 -7.24 -46.64
CA ASP A 456 26.31 -6.31 -47.44
C ASP A 456 27.44 -7.03 -48.22
N ILE A 457 27.93 -8.16 -47.70
CA ILE A 457 28.91 -9.05 -48.34
C ILE A 457 28.26 -9.96 -49.40
N GLY A 458 26.92 -10.00 -49.44
CA GLY A 458 26.11 -10.68 -50.46
C GLY A 458 25.55 -12.04 -50.06
N PHE A 459 25.44 -12.33 -48.76
CA PHE A 459 24.60 -13.45 -48.29
C PHE A 459 23.11 -13.10 -48.40
N THR A 460 22.25 -14.09 -48.66
CA THR A 460 20.79 -13.90 -48.73
C THR A 460 20.11 -14.26 -47.41
N TYR A 461 18.91 -13.71 -47.15
CA TYR A 461 18.10 -14.09 -45.98
C TYR A 461 17.85 -15.59 -45.92
N LYS A 462 17.54 -16.23 -47.05
CA LYS A 462 17.32 -17.67 -47.16
C LYS A 462 18.55 -18.51 -46.78
N GLU A 463 19.76 -18.04 -47.06
CA GLU A 463 21.00 -18.71 -46.64
C GLU A 463 21.24 -18.52 -45.14
N LEU A 464 21.10 -17.29 -44.65
CA LEU A 464 21.33 -16.96 -43.24
C LEU A 464 20.33 -17.65 -42.31
N LEU A 465 19.06 -17.77 -42.70
CA LEU A 465 18.00 -18.40 -41.91
C LEU A 465 18.22 -19.91 -41.66
N LYS A 466 19.10 -20.57 -42.42
CA LYS A 466 19.46 -21.98 -42.18
C LYS A 466 20.33 -22.15 -40.94
N GLU A 467 21.23 -21.20 -40.70
CA GLU A 467 22.28 -21.30 -39.67
C GLU A 467 22.11 -20.29 -38.52
N ILE A 468 21.26 -19.28 -38.70
CA ILE A 468 21.07 -18.19 -37.73
C ILE A 468 19.64 -18.21 -37.18
N PRO A 469 19.44 -18.24 -35.85
CA PRO A 469 18.10 -18.20 -35.25
C PRO A 469 17.43 -16.83 -35.41
N LEU A 470 16.11 -16.82 -35.59
CA LEU A 470 15.27 -15.62 -35.76
C LEU A 470 15.46 -14.57 -34.66
N VAL A 471 15.66 -15.01 -33.42
CA VAL A 471 15.92 -14.12 -32.27
C VAL A 471 17.13 -13.21 -32.51
N ARG A 472 18.13 -13.70 -33.23
CA ARG A 472 19.32 -12.91 -33.57
C ARG A 472 19.00 -11.83 -34.60
N PHE A 473 18.23 -12.14 -35.64
CA PHE A 473 17.75 -11.16 -36.62
C PHE A 473 17.03 -10.00 -35.92
N ARG A 474 16.13 -10.31 -34.98
CA ARG A 474 15.45 -9.30 -34.18
C ARG A 474 16.42 -8.45 -33.35
N LYS A 475 17.32 -9.10 -32.59
CA LYS A 475 18.29 -8.39 -31.71
C LYS A 475 19.20 -7.43 -32.49
N GLU A 476 19.48 -7.76 -33.75
CA GLU A 476 20.27 -6.93 -34.65
C GLU A 476 19.44 -5.92 -35.45
N GLY A 477 18.14 -5.79 -35.15
CA GLY A 477 17.26 -4.75 -35.71
C GLY A 477 16.78 -5.02 -37.13
N ILE A 478 16.77 -6.28 -37.58
CA ILE A 478 16.18 -6.67 -38.86
C ILE A 478 14.65 -6.69 -38.70
N SER A 479 13.92 -6.03 -39.61
CA SER A 479 12.46 -6.01 -39.62
C SER A 479 11.86 -7.38 -39.96
N ALA A 480 10.64 -7.66 -39.53
CA ALA A 480 9.94 -8.92 -39.78
C ALA A 480 9.62 -9.17 -41.27
N LYS A 481 9.42 -8.10 -42.06
CA LYS A 481 8.95 -8.17 -43.45
C LYS A 481 9.83 -9.00 -44.40
N PRO A 482 11.14 -8.74 -44.53
CA PRO A 482 12.00 -9.56 -45.39
C PRO A 482 12.06 -11.03 -44.97
N LEU A 483 11.91 -11.33 -43.67
CA LEU A 483 11.91 -12.70 -43.17
C LEU A 483 10.63 -13.44 -43.57
N TYR A 484 9.48 -12.76 -43.46
CA TYR A 484 8.19 -13.27 -43.92
C TYR A 484 8.17 -13.51 -45.43
N GLU A 485 8.69 -12.57 -46.23
CA GLU A 485 8.85 -12.73 -47.68
C GLU A 485 9.76 -13.92 -48.06
N ASN A 486 10.61 -14.37 -47.12
CA ASN A 486 11.48 -15.54 -47.26
C ASN A 486 10.92 -16.81 -46.61
N GLY A 487 9.61 -16.83 -46.30
CA GLY A 487 8.87 -18.04 -45.93
C GLY A 487 8.74 -18.30 -44.43
N ILE A 488 9.14 -17.36 -43.57
CA ILE A 488 8.91 -17.46 -42.12
C ILE A 488 7.46 -17.06 -41.80
N THR A 489 6.78 -17.85 -41.00
CA THR A 489 5.39 -17.59 -40.60
C THR A 489 5.28 -16.50 -39.53
N ILE A 490 4.09 -15.90 -39.40
CA ILE A 490 3.81 -14.89 -38.37
C ILE A 490 3.98 -15.48 -36.96
N ASP A 491 3.60 -16.75 -36.77
CA ASP A 491 3.75 -17.45 -35.49
C ASP A 491 5.23 -17.63 -35.11
N GLU A 492 6.08 -18.04 -36.06
CA GLU A 492 7.53 -18.16 -35.83
C GLU A 492 8.18 -16.79 -35.53
N LEU A 493 7.74 -15.71 -36.19
CA LEU A 493 8.22 -14.36 -35.91
C LEU A 493 7.74 -13.85 -34.53
N LYS A 494 6.52 -14.22 -34.13
CA LYS A 494 5.98 -13.92 -32.79
C LYS A 494 6.76 -14.66 -31.70
N GLU A 495 7.02 -15.95 -31.87
CA GLU A 495 7.83 -16.74 -30.94
C GLU A 495 9.27 -16.22 -30.83
N ALA A 496 9.82 -15.70 -31.93
CA ALA A 496 11.12 -15.01 -31.94
C ALA A 496 11.08 -13.59 -31.33
N GLY A 497 9.88 -13.07 -31.04
CA GLY A 497 9.62 -11.84 -30.29
C GLY A 497 9.72 -10.54 -31.09
N PHE A 498 9.44 -10.56 -32.39
CA PHE A 498 9.41 -9.37 -33.27
C PHE A 498 8.26 -8.40 -32.88
N ASP A 499 8.38 -7.13 -33.29
CA ASP A 499 7.42 -6.09 -32.91
C ASP A 499 6.03 -6.35 -33.51
N ILE A 500 5.00 -6.20 -32.67
CA ILE A 500 3.60 -6.49 -33.02
C ILE A 500 3.12 -5.59 -34.17
N SER A 501 3.56 -4.33 -34.21
CA SER A 501 3.20 -3.38 -35.26
C SER A 501 3.74 -3.83 -36.62
N GLU A 502 4.91 -4.47 -36.64
CA GLU A 502 5.48 -5.05 -37.86
C GLU A 502 4.70 -6.28 -38.30
N LEU A 503 4.31 -7.18 -37.39
CA LEU A 503 3.57 -8.40 -37.72
C LEU A 503 2.18 -8.13 -38.30
N ILE A 504 1.48 -7.12 -37.77
CA ILE A 504 0.16 -6.68 -38.28
C ILE A 504 0.26 -6.19 -39.74
N ALA A 505 1.38 -5.55 -40.11
CA ALA A 505 1.57 -5.01 -41.46
C ALA A 505 1.86 -6.08 -42.54
N LEU A 506 2.19 -7.33 -42.16
CA LEU A 506 2.60 -8.39 -43.11
C LEU A 506 1.43 -9.08 -43.82
N LYS A 507 0.23 -9.02 -43.24
CA LYS A 507 -0.98 -9.60 -43.82
C LYS A 507 -2.17 -8.67 -43.57
N PRO A 508 -2.37 -7.62 -44.38
CA PRO A 508 -3.57 -6.80 -44.29
C PRO A 508 -4.79 -7.66 -44.64
N ILE A 509 -5.70 -7.82 -43.68
CA ILE A 509 -7.00 -8.46 -43.88
C ILE A 509 -7.97 -7.37 -44.35
N GLU A 510 -8.81 -7.68 -45.35
CA GLU A 510 -9.80 -6.74 -45.88
C GLU A 510 -10.77 -6.25 -44.80
N PRO A 511 -11.09 -4.95 -44.78
CA PRO A 511 -11.85 -4.33 -43.70
C PRO A 511 -13.36 -4.65 -43.81
N VAL A 512 -13.96 -5.14 -42.73
CA VAL A 512 -15.39 -4.91 -42.48
C VAL A 512 -15.51 -3.56 -41.79
N VAL A 513 -15.97 -2.57 -42.55
CA VAL A 513 -16.13 -1.17 -42.14
C VAL A 513 -17.20 -1.06 -41.05
N LEU A 514 -16.84 -0.49 -39.89
CA LEU A 514 -17.70 0.37 -39.08
C LEU A 514 -16.88 1.54 -38.53
N SER A 515 -17.08 2.71 -39.15
CA SER A 515 -16.81 4.08 -38.69
C SER A 515 -15.52 4.38 -37.91
N ASP A 516 -14.61 5.03 -38.64
CA ASP A 516 -13.65 6.07 -38.25
C ASP A 516 -12.68 5.81 -37.07
N ASP A 517 -11.44 5.55 -37.50
CA ASP A 517 -10.15 5.61 -36.81
C ASP A 517 -9.76 4.46 -35.85
N LYS A 518 -9.17 3.43 -36.48
CA LYS A 518 -8.66 2.14 -35.97
C LYS A 518 -9.82 1.20 -35.56
N VAL A 519 -9.80 -0.12 -35.74
CA VAL A 519 -8.75 -1.11 -35.53
C VAL A 519 -9.19 -2.46 -36.16
N VAL A 520 -8.24 -3.35 -36.44
CA VAL A 520 -8.43 -4.82 -36.66
C VAL A 520 -9.49 -5.40 -35.71
N SER A 521 -10.39 -6.30 -36.10
CA SER A 521 -11.46 -6.74 -35.16
C SER A 521 -10.91 -7.46 -33.91
N LEU A 522 -11.45 -7.18 -32.71
CA LEU A 522 -11.05 -7.86 -31.46
C LEU A 522 -11.32 -9.37 -31.51
N GLU A 523 -12.28 -9.81 -32.32
CA GLU A 523 -12.58 -11.22 -32.59
C GLU A 523 -11.43 -11.92 -33.33
N GLU A 524 -10.83 -11.24 -34.31
CA GLU A 524 -9.63 -11.72 -35.02
C GLU A 524 -8.39 -11.72 -34.12
N LEU A 525 -8.20 -10.68 -33.31
CA LEU A 525 -7.08 -10.63 -32.35
C LEU A 525 -7.20 -11.71 -31.27
N LYS A 526 -8.43 -12.08 -30.89
CA LYS A 526 -8.70 -13.22 -30.02
C LYS A 526 -8.36 -14.55 -30.72
N TYR A 527 -8.65 -14.69 -32.01
CA TYR A 527 -8.25 -15.86 -32.81
C TYR A 527 -6.72 -15.98 -32.93
N LEU A 528 -6.01 -14.87 -33.09
CA LEU A 528 -4.54 -14.77 -33.12
C LEU A 528 -3.88 -14.87 -31.74
N LYS A 529 -4.66 -15.20 -30.69
CA LYS A 529 -4.20 -15.41 -29.30
C LYS A 529 -3.40 -14.23 -28.75
N TYR A 530 -3.84 -13.00 -29.01
CA TYR A 530 -3.30 -11.83 -28.33
C TYR A 530 -3.75 -11.80 -26.87
N SER A 531 -2.83 -11.42 -25.98
CA SER A 531 -3.11 -11.26 -24.56
C SER A 531 -3.77 -9.91 -24.28
N ILE A 532 -4.60 -9.84 -23.24
CA ILE A 532 -5.28 -8.60 -22.84
C ILE A 532 -4.30 -7.42 -22.62
N PRO A 533 -3.12 -7.59 -21.97
CA PRO A 533 -2.16 -6.50 -21.84
C PRO A 533 -1.64 -5.96 -23.17
N GLU A 534 -1.55 -6.80 -24.21
CA GLU A 534 -1.16 -6.36 -25.55
C GLU A 534 -2.30 -5.57 -26.21
N LEU A 535 -3.54 -6.01 -26.05
CA LEU A 535 -4.71 -5.28 -26.57
C LEU A 535 -4.83 -3.89 -25.94
N LEU A 536 -4.62 -3.76 -24.63
CA LEU A 536 -4.62 -2.46 -23.95
C LEU A 536 -3.50 -1.53 -24.47
N LYS A 537 -2.31 -2.06 -24.76
CA LYS A 537 -1.21 -1.29 -25.37
C LYS A 537 -1.50 -0.82 -26.79
N LEU A 538 -2.31 -1.56 -27.53
CA LEU A 538 -2.77 -1.19 -28.88
C LEU A 538 -3.82 -0.08 -28.86
N GLY A 539 -4.30 0.32 -27.68
CA GLY A 539 -5.22 1.43 -27.49
C GLY A 539 -6.68 1.01 -27.30
N TYR A 540 -6.98 -0.28 -27.19
CA TYR A 540 -8.32 -0.75 -26.83
C TYR A 540 -8.64 -0.41 -25.38
N THR A 541 -9.84 0.11 -25.17
CA THR A 541 -10.37 0.38 -23.84
C THR A 541 -10.98 -0.89 -23.23
N ILE A 542 -11.15 -0.91 -21.91
CA ILE A 542 -11.82 -2.03 -21.23
C ILE A 542 -13.28 -2.16 -21.68
N LYS A 543 -13.91 -1.05 -22.08
CA LYS A 543 -15.26 -1.06 -22.66
C LYS A 543 -15.28 -1.84 -23.97
N ASP A 544 -14.32 -1.60 -24.87
CA ASP A 544 -14.19 -2.32 -26.14
C ASP A 544 -13.97 -3.83 -25.89
N LEU A 545 -13.13 -4.17 -24.91
CA LEU A 545 -12.89 -5.56 -24.52
C LEU A 545 -14.15 -6.22 -23.93
N LYS A 546 -14.94 -5.49 -23.14
CA LYS A 546 -16.21 -5.99 -22.60
C LYS A 546 -17.22 -6.26 -23.71
N GLU A 547 -17.33 -5.34 -24.67
CA GLU A 547 -18.22 -5.48 -25.85
C GLU A 547 -17.78 -6.66 -26.74
N ALA A 548 -16.47 -6.92 -26.84
CA ALA A 548 -15.90 -8.11 -27.47
C ALA A 548 -16.01 -9.42 -26.63
N GLY A 549 -16.73 -9.37 -25.51
CA GLY A 549 -17.06 -10.55 -24.70
C GLY A 549 -15.94 -11.05 -23.79
N TYR A 550 -14.91 -10.24 -23.49
CA TYR A 550 -13.96 -10.57 -22.43
C TYR A 550 -14.64 -10.50 -21.06
N LYS A 551 -14.28 -11.39 -20.12
CA LYS A 551 -14.85 -11.39 -18.78
C LYS A 551 -14.00 -10.53 -17.84
N ALA A 552 -14.63 -9.95 -16.82
CA ALA A 552 -13.96 -9.16 -15.80
C ALA A 552 -12.79 -9.89 -15.11
N ILE A 553 -12.90 -11.23 -14.94
CA ILE A 553 -11.83 -12.07 -14.39
C ILE A 553 -10.59 -12.10 -15.30
N ASP A 554 -10.78 -12.13 -16.63
CA ASP A 554 -9.68 -12.20 -17.59
C ASP A 554 -8.90 -10.89 -17.56
N LEU A 555 -9.62 -9.77 -17.53
CA LEU A 555 -9.06 -8.42 -17.40
C LEU A 555 -8.35 -8.21 -16.06
N LYS A 556 -8.90 -8.73 -14.95
CA LYS A 556 -8.24 -8.69 -13.64
C LYS A 556 -6.94 -9.51 -13.63
N ASN A 557 -6.95 -10.71 -14.20
CA ASN A 557 -5.76 -11.54 -14.32
C ASN A 557 -4.69 -10.88 -15.22
N ALA A 558 -5.11 -10.04 -16.16
CA ALA A 558 -4.24 -9.22 -16.99
C ALA A 558 -3.68 -7.98 -16.28
N GLY A 559 -4.05 -7.74 -15.01
CA GLY A 559 -3.54 -6.65 -14.19
C GLY A 559 -4.43 -5.39 -14.16
N CYS A 560 -5.62 -5.43 -14.77
CA CYS A 560 -6.58 -4.32 -14.62
C CYS A 560 -7.05 -4.23 -13.16
N THR A 561 -7.09 -3.01 -12.64
CA THR A 561 -7.64 -2.76 -11.31
C THR A 561 -9.16 -2.89 -11.34
N CYS A 562 -9.76 -3.08 -10.17
CA CYS A 562 -11.22 -3.08 -10.06
C CYS A 562 -11.87 -1.77 -10.49
N PHE A 563 -11.14 -0.66 -10.36
CA PHE A 563 -11.63 0.64 -10.81
C PHE A 563 -11.70 0.69 -12.34
N ASP A 564 -10.64 0.23 -13.02
CA ASP A 564 -10.63 0.16 -14.49
C ASP A 564 -11.79 -0.71 -15.02
N LEU A 565 -12.13 -1.79 -14.30
CA LEU A 565 -13.28 -2.63 -14.64
C LEU A 565 -14.62 -1.90 -14.46
N LEU A 566 -14.77 -1.09 -13.41
CA LEU A 566 -15.99 -0.31 -13.17
C LEU A 566 -16.16 0.80 -14.24
N GLU A 567 -15.09 1.50 -14.60
CA GLU A 567 -15.09 2.47 -15.71
C GLU A 567 -15.38 1.79 -17.06
N GLY A 568 -14.87 0.57 -17.25
CA GLY A 568 -15.22 -0.29 -18.39
C GLY A 568 -16.66 -0.80 -18.39
N GLY A 569 -17.45 -0.46 -17.37
CA GLY A 569 -18.88 -0.73 -17.28
C GLY A 569 -19.23 -2.08 -16.68
N TYR A 570 -18.30 -2.82 -16.07
CA TYR A 570 -18.66 -4.00 -15.28
C TYR A 570 -19.38 -3.60 -14.00
N SER A 571 -20.28 -4.47 -13.51
CA SER A 571 -21.07 -4.17 -12.31
C SER A 571 -20.24 -4.26 -11.03
N LEU A 572 -20.63 -3.50 -10.00
CA LEU A 572 -20.05 -3.60 -8.66
C LEU A 572 -20.08 -5.03 -8.11
N ARG A 573 -21.09 -5.82 -8.48
CA ARG A 573 -21.23 -7.21 -8.00
C ARG A 573 -20.23 -8.14 -8.66
N GLU A 574 -20.03 -8.03 -9.97
CA GLU A 574 -19.01 -8.78 -10.69
C GLU A 574 -17.62 -8.46 -10.13
N VAL A 575 -17.31 -7.18 -9.98
CA VAL A 575 -16.01 -6.72 -9.48
C VAL A 575 -15.78 -7.12 -8.01
N HIS A 576 -16.84 -7.16 -7.19
CA HIS A 576 -16.77 -7.65 -5.81
C HIS A 576 -16.43 -9.15 -5.73
N MET A 577 -17.03 -9.98 -6.58
CA MET A 577 -16.71 -11.42 -6.65
C MET A 577 -15.24 -11.68 -7.01
N LEU A 578 -14.59 -10.72 -7.64
CA LEU A 578 -13.17 -10.79 -7.97
C LEU A 578 -12.27 -10.41 -6.79
N GLY A 579 -12.81 -9.96 -5.65
CA GLY A 579 -12.06 -9.66 -4.43
C GLY A 579 -11.91 -8.18 -4.11
N CYS A 580 -12.65 -7.29 -4.78
CA CYS A 580 -12.71 -5.89 -4.36
C CYS A 580 -13.73 -5.66 -3.26
N THR A 581 -13.36 -4.83 -2.29
CA THR A 581 -14.09 -4.67 -1.06
C THR A 581 -15.06 -3.50 -1.15
N ILE A 582 -16.06 -3.49 -0.26
CA ILE A 582 -16.99 -2.36 -0.15
C ILE A 582 -16.24 -1.07 0.21
N LYS A 583 -15.15 -1.14 0.96
CA LYS A 583 -14.29 0.03 1.27
C LYS A 583 -13.65 0.61 0.01
N ASP A 584 -13.25 -0.24 -0.92
CA ASP A 584 -12.69 0.21 -2.20
C ASP A 584 -13.74 0.96 -3.02
N PHE A 585 -14.99 0.48 -3.02
CA PHE A 585 -16.10 1.18 -3.69
C PHE A 585 -16.37 2.54 -3.05
N LEU A 586 -16.41 2.63 -1.71
CA LEU A 586 -16.61 3.89 -1.00
C LEU A 586 -15.49 4.90 -1.29
N ALA A 587 -14.23 4.45 -1.33
CA ALA A 587 -13.09 5.31 -1.63
C ALA A 587 -13.15 5.92 -3.03
N ASN A 588 -13.90 5.29 -3.95
CA ASN A 588 -14.10 5.73 -5.32
C ASN A 588 -15.47 6.42 -5.54
N GLY A 589 -16.10 6.90 -4.47
CA GLY A 589 -17.28 7.77 -4.56
C GLY A 589 -18.63 7.06 -4.62
N TYR A 590 -18.66 5.72 -4.64
CA TYR A 590 -19.91 4.98 -4.49
C TYR A 590 -20.43 5.10 -3.06
N ASN A 591 -21.74 5.17 -2.90
CA ASN A 591 -22.40 5.25 -1.61
C ASN A 591 -23.27 3.99 -1.34
N LEU A 592 -23.85 3.90 -0.15
CA LEU A 592 -24.68 2.75 0.25
C LEU A 592 -25.94 2.55 -0.62
N ILE A 593 -26.47 3.61 -1.24
CA ILE A 593 -27.59 3.51 -2.18
C ILE A 593 -27.12 2.81 -3.45
N ASP A 594 -25.95 3.18 -3.97
CA ASP A 594 -25.35 2.53 -5.16
C ASP A 594 -25.10 1.04 -4.89
N LEU A 595 -24.57 0.71 -3.71
CA LEU A 595 -24.35 -0.67 -3.29
C LEU A 595 -25.68 -1.44 -3.18
N ARG A 596 -26.72 -0.84 -2.59
CA ARG A 596 -28.05 -1.46 -2.53
C ARG A 596 -28.61 -1.73 -3.94
N LEU A 597 -28.52 -0.75 -4.84
CA LEU A 597 -28.99 -0.87 -6.23
C LEU A 597 -28.18 -1.92 -7.01
N ALA A 598 -26.90 -2.09 -6.69
CA ALA A 598 -26.06 -3.16 -7.22
C ALA A 598 -26.33 -4.55 -6.60
N GLY A 599 -27.31 -4.68 -5.70
CA GLY A 599 -27.76 -5.94 -5.13
C GLY A 599 -27.00 -6.39 -3.87
N PHE A 600 -26.25 -5.50 -3.21
CA PHE A 600 -25.64 -5.81 -1.92
C PHE A 600 -26.72 -5.91 -0.84
N THR A 601 -26.64 -6.96 -0.02
CA THR A 601 -27.65 -7.20 1.02
C THR A 601 -27.37 -6.36 2.26
N ALA A 602 -28.41 -6.07 3.04
CA ALA A 602 -28.27 -5.35 4.29
C ALA A 602 -27.31 -6.05 5.28
N LEU A 603 -27.26 -7.38 5.24
CA LEU A 603 -26.36 -8.19 6.06
C LEU A 603 -24.89 -8.00 5.66
N GLU A 604 -24.59 -8.02 4.36
CA GLU A 604 -23.23 -7.79 3.85
C GLU A 604 -22.70 -6.42 4.31
N LEU A 605 -23.53 -5.40 4.17
CA LEU A 605 -23.18 -4.05 4.60
C LEU A 605 -23.05 -3.98 6.15
N HIS A 606 -23.92 -4.63 6.91
CA HIS A 606 -23.78 -4.68 8.36
C HIS A 606 -22.45 -5.33 8.80
N LEU A 607 -22.01 -6.39 8.14
CA LEU A 607 -20.74 -7.07 8.43
C LEU A 607 -19.52 -6.19 8.13
N GLU A 608 -19.64 -5.25 7.19
CA GLU A 608 -18.63 -4.21 6.94
C GLU A 608 -18.64 -3.06 7.97
N GLY A 609 -19.57 -3.12 8.93
CA GLY A 609 -19.64 -2.19 10.07
C GLY A 609 -20.61 -1.03 9.90
N PHE A 610 -21.43 -1.01 8.84
CA PHE A 610 -22.46 0.03 8.69
C PHE A 610 -23.54 -0.10 9.76
N SER A 611 -23.90 1.04 10.34
CA SER A 611 -24.91 1.15 11.38
C SER A 611 -26.32 1.03 10.82
N LEU A 612 -27.28 0.65 11.67
CA LEU A 612 -28.70 0.60 11.32
C LEU A 612 -29.24 1.92 10.74
N LEU A 613 -28.76 3.06 11.23
CA LEU A 613 -29.17 4.38 10.74
C LEU A 613 -28.67 4.62 9.31
N GLU A 614 -27.44 4.22 8.99
CA GLU A 614 -26.87 4.34 7.65
C GLU A 614 -27.60 3.41 6.67
N LEU A 615 -27.92 2.18 7.09
CA LEU A 615 -28.71 1.25 6.29
C LEU A 615 -30.13 1.77 6.05
N ARG A 616 -30.77 2.39 7.06
CA ARG A 616 -32.08 3.05 6.86
C ARG A 616 -31.98 4.17 5.83
N ARG A 617 -30.97 5.03 5.95
CA ARG A 617 -30.74 6.15 5.00
C ARG A 617 -30.44 5.66 3.58
N ALA A 618 -29.83 4.48 3.45
CA ALA A 618 -29.62 3.80 2.18
C ALA A 618 -30.89 3.15 1.60
N GLY A 619 -32.01 3.18 2.34
CA GLY A 619 -33.31 2.70 1.88
C GLY A 619 -33.66 1.27 2.28
N PHE A 620 -32.90 0.63 3.19
CA PHE A 620 -33.25 -0.71 3.67
C PHE A 620 -34.48 -0.68 4.58
N SER A 621 -35.45 -1.54 4.26
CA SER A 621 -36.68 -1.69 5.04
C SER A 621 -36.46 -2.43 6.36
N ALA A 622 -37.36 -2.24 7.32
CA ALA A 622 -37.29 -2.93 8.61
C ALA A 622 -37.24 -4.46 8.44
N LYS A 623 -37.98 -4.97 7.44
CA LYS A 623 -38.07 -6.39 7.09
C LYS A 623 -36.75 -6.96 6.58
N GLU A 624 -36.06 -6.25 5.70
CA GLU A 624 -34.73 -6.66 5.21
C GLU A 624 -33.71 -6.74 6.36
N LEU A 625 -33.81 -5.78 7.29
CA LEU A 625 -32.91 -5.67 8.43
C LEU A 625 -33.25 -6.62 9.58
N LEU A 626 -34.48 -7.15 9.64
CA LEU A 626 -34.95 -7.98 10.75
C LEU A 626 -34.08 -9.23 10.91
N SER A 627 -33.63 -9.78 9.79
CA SER A 627 -32.74 -10.95 9.73
C SER A 627 -31.35 -10.71 10.34
N ILE A 628 -30.93 -9.45 10.51
CA ILE A 628 -29.65 -9.06 11.10
C ILE A 628 -29.69 -9.10 12.64
N GLY A 629 -30.89 -9.03 13.23
CA GLY A 629 -31.07 -9.18 14.68
C GLY A 629 -30.92 -7.88 15.49
N TYR A 630 -31.09 -6.72 14.85
CA TYR A 630 -31.20 -5.46 15.58
C TYR A 630 -32.39 -5.46 16.56
N THR A 631 -32.22 -4.84 17.73
CA THR A 631 -33.29 -4.73 18.72
C THR A 631 -34.30 -3.67 18.32
N ALA A 632 -35.57 -3.85 18.70
CA ALA A 632 -36.62 -2.88 18.38
C ALA A 632 -36.33 -1.45 18.88
N LYS A 633 -35.60 -1.32 20.00
CA LYS A 633 -35.12 -0.02 20.50
C LYS A 633 -34.10 0.64 19.55
N GLN A 634 -33.24 -0.15 18.90
CA GLN A 634 -32.32 0.37 17.88
C GLN A 634 -33.07 0.82 16.64
N TYR A 635 -34.09 0.08 16.21
CA TYR A 635 -34.97 0.53 15.12
C TYR A 635 -35.68 1.84 15.44
N HIS A 636 -36.22 1.95 16.66
CA HIS A 636 -36.83 3.21 17.13
C HIS A 636 -35.83 4.36 17.13
N ALA A 637 -34.61 4.15 17.65
CA ALA A 637 -33.55 5.15 17.63
C ALA A 637 -33.07 5.50 16.21
N ALA A 638 -33.12 4.55 15.28
CA ALA A 638 -32.84 4.78 13.87
C ALA A 638 -34.01 5.49 13.14
N GLY A 639 -35.15 5.67 13.81
CA GLY A 639 -36.30 6.42 13.29
C GLY A 639 -37.29 5.60 12.49
N TYR A 640 -37.28 4.26 12.58
CA TYR A 640 -38.37 3.44 12.06
C TYR A 640 -39.68 3.77 12.78
N THR A 641 -40.79 3.61 12.09
CA THR A 641 -42.14 3.84 12.62
C THR A 641 -42.69 2.57 13.24
N ALA A 642 -43.67 2.69 14.15
CA ALA A 642 -44.35 1.54 14.75
C ALA A 642 -45.00 0.63 13.68
N LYS A 643 -45.52 1.23 12.61
CA LYS A 643 -46.06 0.51 11.44
C LYS A 643 -44.99 -0.29 10.71
N GLU A 644 -43.87 0.35 10.32
CA GLU A 644 -42.77 -0.36 9.63
C GLU A 644 -42.26 -1.55 10.46
N MET A 645 -42.20 -1.37 11.79
CA MET A 645 -41.82 -2.42 12.73
C MET A 645 -42.84 -3.56 12.76
N TYR A 646 -44.12 -3.25 12.92
CA TYR A 646 -45.18 -4.25 12.97
C TYR A 646 -45.28 -5.03 11.64
N ASP A 647 -45.30 -4.32 10.50
CA ASP A 647 -45.36 -4.92 9.16
C ASP A 647 -44.13 -5.79 8.85
N SER A 648 -42.98 -5.50 9.49
CA SER A 648 -41.79 -6.34 9.36
C SER A 648 -41.85 -7.64 10.16
N GLY A 649 -42.74 -7.73 11.16
CA GLY A 649 -42.96 -8.93 11.98
C GLY A 649 -42.58 -8.80 13.46
N PHE A 650 -42.35 -7.59 13.97
CA PHE A 650 -42.21 -7.37 15.42
C PHE A 650 -43.57 -7.48 16.12
N ASP A 651 -43.61 -8.18 17.25
CA ASP A 651 -44.81 -8.22 18.09
C ASP A 651 -45.03 -6.90 18.86
N VAL A 652 -46.29 -6.64 19.21
CA VAL A 652 -46.73 -5.40 19.88
C VAL A 652 -46.03 -5.17 21.22
N SER A 653 -45.72 -6.25 21.96
CA SER A 653 -44.99 -6.17 23.22
C SER A 653 -43.57 -5.64 23.00
N THR A 654 -42.86 -6.18 22.02
CA THR A 654 -41.51 -5.76 21.66
C THR A 654 -41.48 -4.32 21.14
N ILE A 655 -42.49 -3.92 20.36
CA ILE A 655 -42.67 -2.55 19.92
C ILE A 655 -42.91 -1.62 21.12
N ARG A 656 -43.77 -2.00 22.06
CA ARG A 656 -43.98 -1.23 23.30
C ARG A 656 -42.69 -1.06 24.10
N PHE A 657 -41.94 -2.14 24.33
CA PHE A 657 -40.67 -2.10 25.08
C PHE A 657 -39.60 -1.24 24.38
N ALA A 658 -39.71 -1.04 23.06
CA ALA A 658 -38.84 -0.13 22.33
C ALA A 658 -39.15 1.36 22.58
N GLY A 659 -40.33 1.67 23.12
CA GLY A 659 -40.75 3.02 23.51
C GLY A 659 -41.91 3.61 22.70
N TYR A 660 -42.47 2.86 21.75
CA TYR A 660 -43.63 3.34 20.98
C TYR A 660 -44.90 3.36 21.83
N LYS A 661 -45.77 4.32 21.53
CA LYS A 661 -47.05 4.53 22.21
C LYS A 661 -48.19 3.82 21.48
N ALA A 662 -49.26 3.50 22.20
CA ALA A 662 -50.47 2.90 21.62
C ALA A 662 -51.03 3.72 20.46
N LYS A 663 -50.93 5.06 20.54
CA LYS A 663 -51.36 5.98 19.48
C LYS A 663 -50.64 5.78 18.14
N GLU A 664 -49.38 5.37 18.17
CA GLU A 664 -48.59 5.13 16.95
C GLU A 664 -48.95 3.80 16.26
N LEU A 665 -49.64 2.92 16.99
CA LEU A 665 -50.15 1.64 16.51
C LEU A 665 -51.67 1.69 16.22
N TYR A 666 -52.34 2.75 16.65
CA TYR A 666 -53.77 2.96 16.43
C TYR A 666 -54.07 3.09 14.94
N GLY A 667 -55.15 2.44 14.48
CA GLY A 667 -55.56 2.45 13.07
C GLY A 667 -54.77 1.49 12.16
N LEU A 668 -53.82 0.71 12.69
CA LEU A 668 -53.07 -0.30 11.93
C LEU A 668 -53.80 -1.65 11.80
N GLY A 669 -55.05 -1.77 12.26
CA GLY A 669 -55.81 -3.03 12.24
C GLY A 669 -55.32 -4.08 13.24
N ILE A 670 -54.51 -3.68 14.23
CA ILE A 670 -53.97 -4.55 15.26
C ILE A 670 -55.08 -4.90 16.28
N PRO A 671 -55.30 -6.18 16.61
CA PRO A 671 -56.31 -6.57 17.59
C PRO A 671 -56.03 -5.98 18.98
N ILE A 672 -57.08 -5.51 19.68
CA ILE A 672 -56.96 -4.91 21.02
C ILE A 672 -56.38 -5.90 22.04
N SER A 673 -56.63 -7.20 21.87
CA SER A 673 -56.02 -8.25 22.68
C SER A 673 -54.48 -8.21 22.64
N GLU A 674 -53.86 -7.83 21.53
CA GLU A 674 -52.41 -7.72 21.44
C GLU A 674 -51.87 -6.52 22.20
N PHE A 675 -52.60 -5.39 22.22
CA PHE A 675 -52.24 -4.25 23.07
C PHE A 675 -52.36 -4.60 24.56
N TYR A 676 -53.43 -5.28 24.94
CA TYR A 676 -53.64 -5.73 26.32
C TYR A 676 -52.54 -6.72 26.76
N ASN A 677 -52.25 -7.73 25.94
CA ASN A 677 -51.19 -8.72 26.22
C ASN A 677 -49.79 -8.08 26.23
N ALA A 678 -49.58 -7.01 25.47
CA ALA A 678 -48.37 -6.20 25.52
C ALA A 678 -48.26 -5.34 26.79
N GLY A 679 -49.33 -5.23 27.57
CA GLY A 679 -49.37 -4.46 28.82
C GLY A 679 -49.56 -2.96 28.60
N TYR A 680 -50.22 -2.55 27.52
CA TYR A 680 -50.77 -1.19 27.44
C TYR A 680 -51.88 -1.03 28.48
N THR A 681 -51.96 0.15 29.10
CA THR A 681 -52.97 0.46 30.10
C THR A 681 -54.22 1.05 29.46
N ALA A 682 -55.37 0.93 30.11
CA ALA A 682 -56.61 1.58 29.68
C ALA A 682 -56.44 3.08 29.40
N LYS A 683 -55.60 3.78 30.18
CA LYS A 683 -55.27 5.19 29.98
C LYS A 683 -54.50 5.43 28.68
N GLU A 684 -53.51 4.61 28.38
CA GLU A 684 -52.76 4.71 27.10
C GLU A 684 -53.65 4.39 25.90
N MET A 685 -54.56 3.43 26.04
CA MET A 685 -55.55 3.09 25.01
C MET A 685 -56.55 4.24 24.79
N SER A 686 -57.05 4.86 25.86
CA SER A 686 -57.91 6.04 25.78
C SER A 686 -57.22 7.21 25.08
N GLN A 687 -55.97 7.52 25.46
CA GLN A 687 -55.17 8.56 24.82
C GLN A 687 -54.85 8.27 23.34
N ALA A 688 -54.89 7.00 22.93
CA ALA A 688 -54.75 6.60 21.54
C ALA A 688 -56.04 6.75 20.72
N GLY A 689 -57.20 6.90 21.37
CA GLY A 689 -58.50 7.07 20.73
C GLY A 689 -59.35 5.79 20.63
N PHE A 690 -59.05 4.76 21.43
CA PHE A 690 -59.93 3.60 21.54
C PHE A 690 -61.21 3.95 22.31
N TYR A 691 -62.32 3.27 22.01
CA TYR A 691 -63.61 3.51 22.67
C TYR A 691 -63.90 2.45 23.73
N PRO A 692 -64.66 2.78 24.81
CA PRO A 692 -64.96 1.83 25.89
C PRO A 692 -65.57 0.52 25.41
N LYS A 693 -66.40 0.56 24.37
CA LYS A 693 -67.04 -0.63 23.77
C LYS A 693 -66.04 -1.70 23.35
N ASP A 694 -64.92 -1.29 22.75
CA ASP A 694 -63.92 -2.22 22.26
C ASP A 694 -62.93 -2.64 23.36
N LEU A 695 -62.85 -1.86 24.44
CA LEU A 695 -61.96 -2.10 25.59
C LEU A 695 -62.60 -2.93 26.71
N ASN A 696 -63.93 -2.89 26.83
CA ASN A 696 -64.70 -3.59 27.88
C ASN A 696 -64.34 -5.08 28.04
N PRO A 697 -64.06 -5.86 26.96
CA PRO A 697 -63.66 -7.26 27.12
C PRO A 697 -62.32 -7.48 27.83
N TYR A 698 -61.48 -6.44 27.96
CA TYR A 698 -60.10 -6.54 28.46
C TYR A 698 -59.83 -5.67 29.69
N TYR A 699 -60.54 -4.56 29.85
CA TYR A 699 -60.33 -3.59 30.94
C TYR A 699 -61.60 -3.41 31.76
N SER A 700 -61.44 -3.35 33.09
CA SER A 700 -62.59 -3.18 33.98
C SER A 700 -63.20 -1.78 33.91
N ALA A 701 -64.45 -1.63 34.34
CA ALA A 701 -65.11 -0.33 34.48
C ALA A 701 -64.27 0.67 35.31
N ARG A 702 -63.54 0.17 36.30
CA ARG A 702 -62.65 1.00 37.14
C ARG A 702 -61.44 1.49 36.35
N ASP A 703 -60.81 0.63 35.56
CA ASP A 703 -59.66 0.99 34.72
C ASP A 703 -60.04 2.04 33.69
N LEU A 704 -61.20 1.88 33.06
CA LEU A 704 -61.73 2.83 32.07
C LEU A 704 -62.14 4.17 32.71
N LYS A 705 -62.70 4.15 33.93
CA LYS A 705 -62.92 5.40 34.67
C LYS A 705 -61.60 6.13 34.97
N ILE A 706 -60.58 5.41 35.44
CA ILE A 706 -59.24 5.97 35.69
C ILE A 706 -58.59 6.48 34.39
N ALA A 707 -58.89 5.83 33.27
CA ALA A 707 -58.46 6.26 31.94
C ALA A 707 -59.12 7.59 31.50
N GLY A 708 -60.23 7.98 32.14
CA GLY A 708 -60.87 9.28 31.96
C GLY A 708 -62.12 9.26 31.08
N TYR A 709 -62.70 8.09 30.78
CA TYR A 709 -63.96 8.02 30.04
C TYR A 709 -65.11 8.60 30.87
N ASP A 710 -66.06 9.26 30.21
CA ASP A 710 -67.29 9.74 30.85
C ASP A 710 -68.37 8.65 30.92
N ALA A 711 -69.41 8.89 31.73
CA ALA A 711 -70.49 7.92 31.92
C ALA A 711 -71.24 7.60 30.62
N SER A 712 -71.34 8.56 29.69
CA SER A 712 -72.00 8.38 28.39
C SER A 712 -71.25 7.38 27.50
N SER A 713 -69.94 7.58 27.33
CA SER A 713 -69.07 6.68 26.55
C SER A 713 -69.02 5.29 27.17
N MET A 714 -69.06 5.20 28.51
CA MET A 714 -69.09 3.94 29.22
C MET A 714 -70.43 3.21 29.03
N LYS A 715 -71.56 3.92 29.04
CA LYS A 715 -72.87 3.33 28.71
C LYS A 715 -72.90 2.75 27.30
N GLU A 716 -72.40 3.51 26.32
CA GLU A 716 -72.25 3.01 24.93
C GLU A 716 -71.29 1.82 24.85
N GLY A 717 -70.36 1.72 25.80
CA GLY A 717 -69.47 0.58 26.00
C GLY A 717 -70.14 -0.68 26.57
N GLY A 718 -71.42 -0.62 26.90
CA GLY A 718 -72.22 -1.75 27.41
C GLY A 718 -72.15 -1.92 28.93
N PHE A 719 -71.63 -0.93 29.67
CA PHE A 719 -71.65 -0.97 31.14
C PHE A 719 -73.05 -0.62 31.68
N SER A 720 -73.49 -1.32 32.72
CA SER A 720 -74.74 -1.00 33.41
C SER A 720 -74.59 0.22 34.33
N ALA A 721 -75.72 0.84 34.72
CA ALA A 721 -75.72 1.93 35.70
C ALA A 721 -75.03 1.52 37.01
N LYS A 722 -75.22 0.26 37.42
CA LYS A 722 -74.60 -0.33 38.59
C LYS A 722 -73.09 -0.45 38.45
N ASP A 723 -72.59 -0.97 37.32
CA ASP A 723 -71.15 -1.09 37.07
C ASP A 723 -70.44 0.27 37.22
N LEU A 724 -71.07 1.34 36.71
CA LEU A 724 -70.53 2.69 36.79
C LEU A 724 -70.63 3.29 38.20
N TYR A 725 -71.75 3.08 38.89
CA TYR A 725 -71.93 3.56 40.24
C TYR A 725 -70.96 2.90 41.24
N ASP A 726 -70.73 1.58 41.11
CA ASP A 726 -69.81 0.82 41.95
C ASP A 726 -68.34 1.27 41.79
N VAL A 727 -67.99 1.81 40.62
CA VAL A 727 -66.67 2.43 40.38
C VAL A 727 -66.67 3.93 40.66
N GLY A 728 -67.79 4.49 41.13
CA GLY A 728 -67.92 5.83 41.69
C GLY A 728 -68.34 6.92 40.70
N TYR A 729 -69.01 6.60 39.59
CA TYR A 729 -69.75 7.61 38.85
C TYR A 729 -70.97 8.04 39.68
N THR A 730 -71.27 9.33 39.68
CA THR A 730 -72.39 9.88 40.47
C THR A 730 -73.72 9.62 39.79
N ALA A 731 -74.82 9.52 40.57
CA ALA A 731 -76.17 9.38 40.03
C ALA A 731 -76.52 10.48 39.00
N ARG A 732 -76.02 11.71 39.18
CA ARG A 732 -76.14 12.80 38.21
C ARG A 732 -75.43 12.48 36.88
N GLN A 733 -74.23 11.93 36.92
CA GLN A 733 -73.51 11.51 35.71
C GLN A 733 -74.23 10.36 34.99
N LEU A 734 -74.86 9.44 35.73
CA LEU A 734 -75.67 8.37 35.12
C LEU A 734 -76.94 8.92 34.46
N HIS A 735 -77.63 9.87 35.10
CA HIS A 735 -78.76 10.56 34.48
C HIS A 735 -78.34 11.29 33.19
N TYR A 736 -77.24 12.06 33.21
CA TYR A 736 -76.75 12.75 32.01
C TYR A 736 -76.22 11.81 30.92
N ALA A 737 -75.76 10.62 31.29
CA ALA A 737 -75.49 9.54 30.32
C ALA A 737 -76.78 8.90 29.75
N GLY A 738 -77.94 9.29 30.27
CA GLY A 738 -79.26 8.84 29.83
C GLY A 738 -79.64 7.46 30.36
N TYR A 739 -79.10 7.01 31.49
CA TYR A 739 -79.61 5.77 32.11
C TYR A 739 -81.07 5.97 32.56
N PRO A 740 -81.95 4.98 32.37
CA PRO A 740 -83.33 5.05 32.82
C PRO A 740 -83.45 5.35 34.32
N ALA A 741 -84.53 6.05 34.71
CA ALA A 741 -84.82 6.35 36.12
C ALA A 741 -84.83 5.08 36.99
N LYS A 742 -85.35 3.96 36.46
CA LYS A 742 -85.35 2.66 37.11
C LYS A 742 -83.96 2.21 37.54
N ASP A 743 -83.03 2.20 36.58
CA ASP A 743 -81.67 1.70 36.79
C ASP A 743 -80.91 2.54 37.84
N VAL A 744 -81.19 3.84 37.92
CA VAL A 744 -80.61 4.73 38.94
C VAL A 744 -81.33 4.62 40.29
N PHE A 745 -82.64 4.37 40.30
CA PHE A 745 -83.42 4.14 41.52
C PHE A 745 -83.01 2.83 42.22
N ASP A 746 -82.83 1.75 41.44
CA ASP A 746 -82.32 0.44 41.91
C ASP A 746 -80.90 0.55 42.53
N LEU A 747 -80.25 1.70 42.27
CA LEU A 747 -79.11 2.34 42.95
C LEU A 747 -79.15 2.41 44.48
N GLY A 748 -80.38 2.46 45.02
CA GLY A 748 -80.66 3.05 46.33
C GLY A 748 -80.70 4.59 46.31
N VAL A 749 -80.82 5.22 45.13
CA VAL A 749 -80.93 6.68 45.01
C VAL A 749 -82.37 7.10 45.34
N GLY A 750 -82.56 7.77 46.47
CA GLY A 750 -83.89 8.21 46.90
C GLY A 750 -84.54 9.22 45.95
N ILE A 751 -85.89 9.19 45.88
CA ILE A 751 -86.74 9.98 44.97
C ILE A 751 -86.46 11.49 45.06
N ARG A 752 -86.14 12.01 46.25
CA ARG A 752 -85.74 13.41 46.44
C ARG A 752 -84.49 13.76 45.64
N LEU A 753 -83.48 12.89 45.65
CA LEU A 753 -82.25 13.10 44.87
C LEU A 753 -82.52 12.87 43.39
N MET A 754 -83.40 11.93 43.01
CA MET A 754 -83.83 11.73 41.62
C MET A 754 -84.44 13.01 41.01
N LYS A 755 -85.24 13.74 41.77
CA LYS A 755 -85.73 15.07 41.36
C LYS A 755 -84.59 16.07 41.18
N VAL A 756 -83.65 16.14 42.13
CA VAL A 756 -82.50 17.06 42.09
C VAL A 756 -81.56 16.78 40.91
N ILE A 757 -81.50 15.54 40.42
CA ILE A 757 -80.75 15.16 39.22
C ILE A 757 -81.59 15.19 37.94
N HIS A 758 -82.78 15.80 37.97
CA HIS A 758 -83.63 16.11 36.82
C HIS A 758 -84.37 14.93 36.16
N TYR A 759 -84.61 13.83 36.87
CA TYR A 759 -85.60 12.85 36.39
C TYR A 759 -87.01 13.44 36.43
N GLY A 760 -87.78 13.25 35.36
CA GLY A 760 -89.12 13.81 35.23
C GLY A 760 -90.16 13.02 36.01
N ALA A 761 -91.27 13.67 36.37
CA ALA A 761 -92.40 13.01 37.02
C ALA A 761 -92.97 11.85 36.18
N LYS A 762 -92.85 11.92 34.85
CA LYS A 762 -93.28 10.86 33.92
C LYS A 762 -92.46 9.59 34.10
N GLU A 763 -91.13 9.70 34.15
CA GLU A 763 -90.22 8.57 34.31
C GLU A 763 -90.38 7.93 35.70
N LEU A 764 -90.66 8.73 36.73
CA LEU A 764 -90.94 8.21 38.08
C LEU A 764 -92.33 7.60 38.20
N LYS A 765 -93.32 8.08 37.43
CA LYS A 765 -94.64 7.44 37.34
C LYS A 765 -94.54 6.02 36.77
N GLU A 766 -93.65 5.81 35.80
CA GLU A 766 -93.36 4.47 35.24
C GLU A 766 -92.72 3.51 36.27
N LEU A 767 -92.19 4.03 37.39
CA LEU A 767 -91.75 3.26 38.56
C LEU A 767 -92.85 3.04 39.60
N HIS A 768 -94.11 3.37 39.27
CA HIS A 768 -95.29 3.25 40.13
C HIS A 768 -95.33 4.19 41.34
N PHE A 769 -94.59 5.29 41.34
CA PHE A 769 -94.75 6.32 42.37
C PHE A 769 -96.09 7.03 42.23
N SER A 770 -96.76 7.29 43.36
CA SER A 770 -98.00 8.05 43.41
C SER A 770 -97.75 9.57 43.26
N ALA A 771 -98.76 10.31 42.80
CA ALA A 771 -98.69 11.77 42.73
C ALA A 771 -98.43 12.41 44.10
N ARG A 772 -98.90 11.78 45.19
CA ARG A 772 -98.65 12.21 46.57
C ARG A 772 -97.17 12.10 46.95
N GLU A 773 -96.54 10.97 46.63
CA GLU A 773 -95.11 10.74 46.90
C GLU A 773 -94.24 11.71 46.11
N LEU A 774 -94.52 11.91 44.82
CA LEU A 774 -93.78 12.86 43.99
C LEU A 774 -93.97 14.30 44.45
N ARG A 775 -95.19 14.69 44.84
CA ARG A 775 -95.42 16.01 45.43
C ARG A 775 -94.63 16.21 46.73
N SER A 776 -94.56 15.18 47.58
CA SER A 776 -93.83 15.27 48.87
C SER A 776 -92.34 15.56 48.72
N VAL A 777 -91.75 15.20 47.57
CA VAL A 777 -90.36 15.52 47.21
C VAL A 777 -90.24 16.74 46.28
N GLY A 778 -91.37 17.41 46.02
CA GLY A 778 -91.46 18.75 45.47
C GLY A 778 -91.95 18.86 44.03
N TYR A 779 -92.34 17.78 43.34
CA TYR A 779 -92.88 17.90 41.98
C TYR A 779 -94.14 18.78 41.97
N SER A 780 -94.20 19.72 41.03
CA SER A 780 -95.27 20.69 40.88
C SER A 780 -96.52 20.06 40.26
N LEU A 781 -97.65 20.75 40.41
CA LEU A 781 -98.91 20.36 39.78
C LEU A 781 -98.77 20.17 38.26
N GLU A 782 -98.06 21.08 37.59
CA GLU A 782 -97.81 21.02 36.15
C GLU A 782 -96.97 19.82 35.74
N GLU A 783 -95.88 19.53 36.46
CA GLU A 783 -95.02 18.38 36.17
C GLU A 783 -95.79 17.05 36.33
N LEU A 784 -96.65 16.93 37.35
CA LEU A 784 -97.47 15.74 37.57
C LEU A 784 -98.59 15.61 36.51
N ARG A 785 -99.19 16.72 36.10
CA ARG A 785 -100.18 16.72 35.02
C ARG A 785 -99.55 16.31 33.69
N LEU A 786 -98.41 16.88 33.32
CA LEU A 786 -97.66 16.52 32.10
C LEU A 786 -97.15 15.07 32.13
N ALA A 787 -96.90 14.52 33.31
CA ALA A 787 -96.61 13.09 33.51
C ALA A 787 -97.85 12.18 33.34
N GLY A 788 -99.05 12.77 33.22
CA GLY A 788 -100.31 12.08 32.95
C GLY A 788 -101.00 11.51 34.19
N TYR A 789 -100.73 12.00 35.40
CA TYR A 789 -101.52 11.64 36.58
C TYR A 789 -102.96 12.13 36.42
N SER A 790 -103.93 11.32 36.84
CA SER A 790 -105.36 11.64 36.71
C SER A 790 -105.76 12.77 37.67
N GLU A 791 -106.92 13.40 37.44
CA GLU A 791 -107.46 14.39 38.38
C GLU A 791 -107.65 13.80 39.79
N GLU A 792 -108.05 12.52 39.87
CA GLU A 792 -108.18 11.78 41.12
C GLU A 792 -106.83 11.66 41.83
N ASP A 793 -105.77 11.25 41.12
CA ASP A 793 -104.40 11.16 41.67
C ASP A 793 -103.90 12.52 42.21
N LEU A 794 -104.22 13.63 41.53
CA LEU A 794 -103.81 14.99 41.93
C LEU A 794 -104.61 15.50 43.14
N LEU A 795 -105.91 15.19 43.22
CA LEU A 795 -106.71 15.45 44.41
C LEU A 795 -106.19 14.66 45.62
N ASP A 796 -105.85 13.38 45.43
CA ASP A 796 -105.27 12.52 46.45
C ASP A 796 -103.87 12.97 46.87
N ALA A 797 -103.11 13.59 45.96
CA ALA A 797 -101.87 14.27 46.29
C ALA A 797 -102.08 15.57 47.08
N GLY A 798 -103.33 16.00 47.32
CA GLY A 798 -103.73 17.15 48.14
C GLY A 798 -103.81 18.48 47.40
N PHE A 799 -103.92 18.48 46.06
CA PHE A 799 -104.12 19.72 45.30
C PHE A 799 -105.60 20.12 45.35
N SER A 800 -105.90 21.42 45.40
CA SER A 800 -107.31 21.87 45.45
C SER A 800 -107.97 21.74 44.08
N LYS A 801 -109.28 21.43 44.07
CA LYS A 801 -110.10 21.40 42.83
C LYS A 801 -109.99 22.70 42.02
N SER A 802 -109.83 23.85 42.68
CA SER A 802 -109.62 25.14 42.02
C SER A 802 -108.30 25.21 41.24
N LYS A 803 -107.19 24.78 41.86
CA LYS A 803 -105.84 24.81 41.24
C LYS A 803 -105.69 23.81 40.09
N ILE A 804 -106.36 22.66 40.17
CA ILE A 804 -106.35 21.65 39.08
C ILE A 804 -107.07 22.18 37.83
N ARG A 805 -108.12 23.01 38.02
CA ARG A 805 -108.94 23.56 36.93
C ARG A 805 -108.44 24.89 36.34
N GLU A 806 -107.59 25.63 37.07
CA GLU A 806 -107.09 26.96 36.65
C GLU A 806 -106.11 26.93 35.46
N ASN A 807 -105.51 25.78 35.12
CA ASN A 807 -104.50 25.65 34.07
C ASN A 807 -104.91 24.74 32.90
N ILE A 808 -106.20 24.40 32.76
CA ILE A 808 -106.75 23.60 31.63
C ILE A 808 -106.63 24.35 30.32
#